data_AF-A0A2D8CJL6-F1
#
_entry.id   AF-A0A2D8CJL6-F1
#
_cell.length_a   1.000
_cell.length_b   1.000
_cell.length_c   1.000
_cell.angle_alpha   90.00
_cell.angle_beta   90.00
_cell.angle_gamma   90.00
#
_symmetry.space_group_name_H-M   'P 1'
#
loop_
_entity.id
_entity.type
_entity.pdbx_description
1 polymer ?
#
loop_
_entity_poly.entity_id
_entity_poly.type
_entity_poly.pdbx_seq_one_letter_code
_entity_poly.pdbx_strand_id
1 'polypeptide(L)'
;MKAILIFTFLCAVGFFSELMAQESSADSLFDIAEDYYTAGKYDDAIQYYTLSGEDYLQRDDSLGWVKTKLIQIDALISNGEVQQALDSGLDLSQQKPSDASLLTQARINYLIGWAYRLLEQYENSKEYYLQGIELVNASKDSLWIAYLNNNISYAYLYTDDYEKALFHLTKAKEVYEDLGRTRHLSSVLNGIFLTLSDLGLHKQAEKYIRASLEIRKEINNPNLLDIAYHNMATSHSRLGRRDSAIINYQKSLKLSRMLENPYDITQTLLNIGNLYEESGENETALLYYNEALEFNRQTNRPVSIANNLSMIAQLAVEEGDYSTAESFYMDALSLLEGGEVTAESAQIYFRLSEMELSRGDYNSAEKYLSDGFEIASNIDKTTLLAQGHKLKGEVYAMQGNFDSSLKEYKKYYKLNSNEGALSLSIWPAIHLARAYNRVESDSAFVLAKQVFENIDAVRNNVAGFTFKAGFFSEYAGFYNEVAEWYIVRKEDHNKAFELVEGAKARVLMDELAEAESKLFQQLDEATLIRKQQMQKQIDKLYGEIRESEDNTESEQLRNELKNLEFEYQTFLNTIRQKVPDLKAFEYPEPLRAGDAMDLLDDETAIFEYAFANDKLIRFLITQDAIEGTVIEQIGSQPAKTFLTQEIKKFREFIIDGTGEGEYEQLYNALIPGEDLLRSKGVRNFVVVPGGPISFVPFEALSKDGKYIIQTYNVKYLPSASIYPFIRPPHRTTSQELLALAGSGFEGGQEGITESSSQTSFASLPSTLLEVDSIAANFSTTRLLKNEDVTEATLKSFDLSQFRYIHFATHAEIDEINPSQSGLMLSKKMEVESLFGEDGHLNSTEISGLRLNADLVTLSACQTGMGKLINGEGLLGLQRSFLTAGSSSVMVSLWNIFDRSTSVFMSKFYKSVLEHKEEDYGIWNQSLDLVGLYEHPMFDYKAKALRDAKLAMIDHPYYNKPVHWAPFILIGK
;
A
#
# COMPACT_ATOMS: atom_id res chain seq x y z
N MET A 1 -37.17 -37.15 65.73
CA MET A 1 -35.96 -36.50 66.30
C MET A 1 -34.98 -36.00 65.23
N LYS A 2 -34.64 -36.79 64.19
CA LYS A 2 -33.78 -36.31 63.07
C LYS A 2 -34.40 -35.20 62.19
N ALA A 3 -35.72 -35.20 61.99
CA ALA A 3 -36.39 -34.14 61.21
C ALA A 3 -36.43 -32.77 61.95
N ILE A 4 -36.47 -32.79 63.29
CA ILE A 4 -36.47 -31.56 64.10
C ILE A 4 -35.08 -30.94 64.13
N LEU A 5 -34.02 -31.76 64.21
CA LEU A 5 -32.63 -31.29 64.16
C LEU A 5 -32.24 -30.67 62.81
N ILE A 6 -32.72 -31.22 61.69
CA ILE A 6 -32.50 -30.66 60.35
C ILE A 6 -33.28 -29.36 60.15
N PHE A 7 -34.50 -29.25 60.69
CA PHE A 7 -35.29 -28.03 60.60
C PHE A 7 -34.74 -26.90 61.48
N THR A 8 -34.23 -27.20 62.68
CA THR A 8 -33.50 -26.19 63.49
C THR A 8 -32.13 -25.81 62.92
N PHE A 9 -31.46 -26.69 62.17
CA PHE A 9 -30.20 -26.37 61.49
C PHE A 9 -30.44 -25.52 60.23
N LEU A 10 -31.50 -25.81 59.45
CA LEU A 10 -31.92 -24.98 58.31
C LEU A 10 -32.50 -23.63 58.74
N CYS A 11 -33.27 -23.59 59.84
CA CYS A 11 -33.70 -22.32 60.40
C CYS A 11 -32.52 -21.56 61.02
N ALA A 12 -31.51 -22.20 61.63
CA ALA A 12 -30.33 -21.50 62.13
C ALA A 12 -29.43 -21.00 60.99
N VAL A 13 -29.27 -21.73 59.88
CA VAL A 13 -28.49 -21.27 58.72
C VAL A 13 -29.24 -20.19 57.93
N GLY A 14 -30.57 -20.28 57.84
CA GLY A 14 -31.43 -19.23 57.25
C GLY A 14 -31.56 -17.98 58.14
N PHE A 15 -31.67 -18.13 59.46
CA PHE A 15 -31.61 -17.00 60.38
C PHE A 15 -30.21 -16.39 60.42
N PHE A 16 -29.13 -17.17 60.33
CA PHE A 16 -27.78 -16.58 60.26
C PHE A 16 -27.53 -15.89 58.90
N SER A 17 -28.15 -16.30 57.79
CA SER A 17 -28.05 -15.55 56.52
C SER A 17 -28.91 -14.29 56.50
N GLU A 18 -30.10 -14.31 57.10
CA GLU A 18 -30.96 -13.11 57.22
C GLU A 18 -30.48 -12.13 58.30
N LEU A 19 -29.86 -12.62 59.39
CA LEU A 19 -29.26 -11.75 60.42
C LEU A 19 -27.90 -11.17 59.96
N MET A 20 -27.16 -11.85 59.08
CA MET A 20 -25.96 -11.29 58.43
C MET A 20 -26.31 -10.27 57.35
N ALA A 21 -27.47 -10.41 56.68
CA ALA A 21 -27.97 -9.44 55.70
C ALA A 21 -28.56 -8.16 56.34
N GLN A 22 -28.88 -8.19 57.64
CA GLN A 22 -29.33 -7.01 58.40
C GLN A 22 -28.20 -6.20 59.07
N GLU A 23 -26.94 -6.60 58.90
CA GLU A 23 -25.77 -5.85 59.43
C GLU A 23 -24.64 -5.62 58.40
N SER A 24 -24.87 -5.76 57.09
CA SER A 24 -23.90 -5.26 56.10
C SER A 24 -24.19 -3.80 55.79
N SER A 25 -23.29 -2.89 56.17
CA SER A 25 -23.34 -1.49 55.75
C SER A 25 -23.28 -1.36 54.22
N ALA A 26 -23.76 -0.25 53.66
CA ALA A 26 -23.59 0.11 52.25
C ALA A 26 -22.14 -0.10 51.76
N ASP A 27 -21.15 0.23 52.60
CA ASP A 27 -19.72 -0.03 52.38
C ASP A 27 -19.40 -1.52 52.24
N SER A 28 -19.96 -2.38 53.10
CA SER A 28 -19.72 -3.83 53.03
C SER A 28 -20.30 -4.44 51.75
N LEU A 29 -21.46 -3.97 51.28
CA LEU A 29 -22.02 -4.42 50.01
C LEU A 29 -21.21 -3.91 48.82
N PHE A 30 -20.69 -2.69 48.91
CA PHE A 30 -19.79 -2.11 47.92
C PHE A 30 -18.49 -2.91 47.81
N ASP A 31 -17.87 -3.25 48.93
CA ASP A 31 -16.63 -4.04 48.96
C ASP A 31 -16.83 -5.45 48.37
N ILE A 32 -17.97 -6.09 48.67
CA ILE A 32 -18.33 -7.38 48.05
C ILE A 32 -18.48 -7.22 46.53
N ALA A 33 -19.10 -6.14 46.07
CA ALA A 33 -19.24 -5.87 44.64
C ALA A 33 -17.88 -5.65 43.96
N GLU A 34 -16.95 -4.96 44.62
CA GLU A 34 -15.57 -4.78 44.16
C GLU A 34 -14.81 -6.12 44.07
N ASP A 35 -15.00 -7.02 45.05
CA ASP A 35 -14.41 -8.37 45.02
C ASP A 35 -14.94 -9.18 43.81
N TYR A 36 -16.25 -9.13 43.55
CA TYR A 36 -16.83 -9.78 42.36
C TYR A 36 -16.35 -9.13 41.05
N TYR A 37 -16.28 -7.81 41.02
CA TYR A 37 -15.82 -7.04 39.87
C TYR A 37 -14.36 -7.39 39.54
N THR A 38 -13.48 -7.39 40.54
CA THR A 38 -12.07 -7.74 40.37
C THR A 38 -11.86 -9.22 40.00
N ALA A 39 -12.78 -10.09 40.39
CA ALA A 39 -12.82 -11.49 39.95
C ALA A 39 -13.42 -11.69 38.55
N GLY A 40 -13.84 -10.63 37.85
CA GLY A 40 -14.43 -10.69 36.51
C GLY A 40 -15.86 -11.25 36.47
N LYS A 41 -16.52 -11.35 37.62
CA LYS A 41 -17.92 -11.81 37.75
C LYS A 41 -18.86 -10.62 37.73
N TYR A 42 -18.98 -10.01 36.55
CA TYR A 42 -19.66 -8.72 36.42
C TYR A 42 -21.17 -8.80 36.73
N ASP A 43 -21.86 -9.88 36.36
CA ASP A 43 -23.27 -10.11 36.73
C ASP A 43 -23.49 -10.02 38.25
N ASP A 44 -22.67 -10.73 39.04
CA ASP A 44 -22.72 -10.70 40.50
C ASP A 44 -22.38 -9.30 41.03
N ALA A 45 -21.32 -8.68 40.49
CA ALA A 45 -20.90 -7.34 40.89
C ALA A 45 -22.00 -6.29 40.67
N ILE A 46 -22.68 -6.32 39.52
CA ILE A 46 -23.77 -5.39 39.18
C ILE A 46 -24.92 -5.53 40.17
N GLN A 47 -25.27 -6.75 40.60
CA GLN A 47 -26.30 -6.98 41.61
C GLN A 47 -25.92 -6.35 42.95
N TYR A 48 -24.70 -6.60 43.45
CA TYR A 48 -24.25 -6.05 44.73
C TYR A 48 -24.06 -4.53 44.69
N TYR A 49 -23.60 -3.95 43.56
CA TYR A 49 -23.59 -2.49 43.39
C TYR A 49 -25.01 -1.89 43.38
N THR A 50 -26.01 -2.59 42.83
CA THR A 50 -27.41 -2.15 42.89
C THR A 50 -27.86 -2.04 44.34
N LEU A 51 -27.66 -3.11 45.13
CA LEU A 51 -28.06 -3.17 46.53
C LEU A 51 -27.32 -2.13 47.39
N SER A 52 -26.02 -1.96 47.18
CA SER A 52 -25.22 -0.94 47.85
C SER A 52 -25.73 0.47 47.53
N GLY A 53 -26.03 0.75 46.26
CA GLY A 53 -26.57 2.04 45.82
C GLY A 53 -27.92 2.35 46.46
N GLU A 54 -28.83 1.36 46.53
CA GLU A 54 -30.13 1.53 47.18
C GLU A 54 -30.00 1.85 48.69
N ASP A 55 -29.08 1.20 49.41
CA ASP A 55 -28.83 1.49 50.83
C ASP A 55 -28.24 2.90 51.04
N TYR A 56 -27.29 3.34 50.20
CA TYR A 56 -26.78 4.72 50.26
C TYR A 56 -27.88 5.75 50.03
N LEU A 57 -28.78 5.49 49.07
CA LEU A 57 -29.91 6.38 48.79
C LEU A 57 -30.91 6.42 49.97
N GLN A 58 -31.18 5.29 50.62
CA GLN A 58 -32.04 5.22 51.81
C GLN A 58 -31.46 5.96 53.02
N ARG A 59 -30.14 6.12 53.08
CA ARG A 59 -29.41 6.82 54.15
C ARG A 59 -29.18 8.30 53.85
N ASP A 60 -29.76 8.83 52.78
CA ASP A 60 -29.52 10.19 52.26
C ASP A 60 -28.02 10.49 51.98
N ASP A 61 -27.19 9.47 51.73
CA ASP A 61 -25.79 9.64 51.31
C ASP A 61 -25.70 9.66 49.78
N SER A 62 -25.94 10.85 49.23
CA SER A 62 -25.91 11.06 47.80
C SER A 62 -24.51 10.89 47.18
N LEU A 63 -23.45 11.03 47.97
CA LEU A 63 -22.06 10.97 47.46
C LEU A 63 -21.59 9.50 47.37
N GLY A 64 -21.94 8.69 48.37
CA GLY A 64 -21.81 7.23 48.32
C GLY A 64 -22.63 6.64 47.17
N TRP A 65 -23.88 7.07 47.01
CA TRP A 65 -24.75 6.64 45.90
C TRP A 65 -24.14 6.91 44.52
N VAL A 66 -23.68 8.15 44.25
CA VAL A 66 -23.05 8.49 42.96
C VAL A 66 -21.78 7.67 42.73
N LYS A 67 -20.95 7.48 43.76
CA LYS A 67 -19.72 6.67 43.65
C LYS A 67 -20.05 5.24 43.25
N THR A 68 -21.04 4.62 43.89
CA THR A 68 -21.50 3.27 43.57
C THR A 68 -22.07 3.19 42.16
N LYS A 69 -22.90 4.16 41.75
CA LYS A 69 -23.48 4.19 40.41
C LYS A 69 -22.44 4.33 39.31
N LEU A 70 -21.40 5.13 39.49
CA LEU A 70 -20.31 5.24 38.52
C LEU A 70 -19.63 3.89 38.24
N ILE A 71 -19.39 3.10 39.28
CA ILE A 71 -18.71 1.81 39.15
C ILE A 71 -19.67 0.73 38.65
N GLN A 72 -20.95 0.81 39.03
CA GLN A 72 -21.99 -0.02 38.44
C GLN A 72 -22.09 0.16 36.92
N ILE A 73 -22.07 1.40 36.42
CA ILE A 73 -22.12 1.69 34.98
C ILE A 73 -20.87 1.12 34.28
N ASP A 74 -19.70 1.25 34.89
CA ASP A 74 -18.47 0.64 34.39
C ASP A 74 -18.56 -0.90 34.33
N ALA A 75 -19.16 -1.52 35.35
CA ALA A 75 -19.43 -2.96 35.37
C ALA A 75 -20.42 -3.39 34.29
N LEU A 76 -21.50 -2.62 34.06
CA LEU A 76 -22.46 -2.86 32.97
C LEU A 76 -21.78 -2.82 31.59
N ILE A 77 -20.90 -1.83 31.37
CA ILE A 77 -20.09 -1.76 30.14
C ILE A 77 -19.20 -2.99 30.01
N SER A 78 -18.54 -3.38 31.11
CA SER A 78 -17.63 -4.55 31.14
C SER A 78 -18.36 -5.88 30.92
N ASN A 79 -19.64 -5.96 31.30
CA ASN A 79 -20.51 -7.12 31.06
C ASN A 79 -21.12 -7.15 29.65
N GLY A 80 -20.94 -6.10 28.84
CA GLY A 80 -21.51 -5.97 27.50
C GLY A 80 -22.95 -5.41 27.47
N GLU A 81 -23.53 -5.03 28.62
CA GLU A 81 -24.85 -4.40 28.73
C GLU A 81 -24.78 -2.89 28.43
N VAL A 82 -24.23 -2.56 27.25
CA VAL A 82 -23.83 -1.18 26.91
C VAL A 82 -25.02 -0.20 26.86
N GLN A 83 -26.19 -0.63 26.36
CA GLN A 83 -27.37 0.22 26.30
C GLN A 83 -27.90 0.55 27.71
N GLN A 84 -27.94 -0.43 28.61
CA GLN A 84 -28.35 -0.23 30.00
C GLN A 84 -27.35 0.65 30.76
N ALA A 85 -26.06 0.54 30.45
CA ALA A 85 -25.03 1.43 30.97
C ALA A 85 -25.24 2.88 30.51
N LEU A 86 -25.57 3.09 29.22
CA LEU A 86 -25.87 4.40 28.66
C LEU A 86 -27.09 5.02 29.36
N ASP A 87 -28.18 4.28 29.45
CA ASP A 87 -29.43 4.75 30.07
C ASP A 87 -29.19 5.13 31.55
N SER A 88 -28.45 4.29 32.28
CA SER A 88 -28.06 4.55 33.67
C SER A 88 -27.15 5.76 33.82
N GLY A 89 -26.23 5.98 32.87
CA GLY A 89 -25.34 7.14 32.85
C GLY A 89 -26.07 8.45 32.58
N LEU A 90 -27.00 8.45 31.61
CA LEU A 90 -27.85 9.61 31.30
C LEU A 90 -28.75 9.96 32.50
N ASP A 91 -29.33 8.95 33.15
CA ASP A 91 -30.13 9.12 34.36
C ASP A 91 -29.30 9.71 35.52
N LEU A 92 -28.12 9.15 35.78
CA LEU A 92 -27.19 9.66 36.78
C LEU A 92 -26.77 11.12 36.49
N SER A 93 -26.59 11.48 35.22
CA SER A 93 -26.27 12.86 34.83
C SER A 93 -27.40 13.84 35.19
N GLN A 94 -28.66 13.41 35.16
CA GLN A 94 -29.80 14.25 35.55
C GLN A 94 -29.99 14.30 37.07
N GLN A 95 -29.77 13.18 37.75
CA GLN A 95 -30.04 13.03 39.19
C GLN A 95 -28.84 13.36 40.09
N LYS A 96 -27.66 13.67 39.52
CA LYS A 96 -26.47 13.99 40.30
C LYS A 96 -26.71 15.14 41.31
N PRO A 97 -26.10 15.11 42.50
CA PRO A 97 -26.18 16.19 43.48
C PRO A 97 -25.69 17.52 42.94
N SER A 98 -26.30 18.63 43.36
CA SER A 98 -25.93 19.98 42.91
C SER A 98 -24.50 20.39 43.32
N ASP A 99 -23.95 19.76 44.34
CA ASP A 99 -22.59 19.95 44.86
C ASP A 99 -21.59 18.91 44.33
N ALA A 100 -21.98 18.08 43.35
CA ALA A 100 -21.09 17.11 42.74
C ALA A 100 -19.83 17.80 42.18
N SER A 101 -18.66 17.29 42.56
CA SER A 101 -17.38 17.86 42.14
C SER A 101 -17.25 17.90 40.60
N LEU A 102 -16.47 18.85 40.07
CA LEU A 102 -16.16 18.91 38.63
C LEU A 102 -15.60 17.58 38.11
N LEU A 103 -14.80 16.89 38.93
CA LEU A 103 -14.26 15.57 38.61
C LEU A 103 -15.38 14.52 38.51
N THR A 104 -16.32 14.49 39.45
CA THR A 104 -17.46 13.57 39.42
C THR A 104 -18.29 13.78 38.15
N GLN A 105 -18.56 15.03 37.79
CA GLN A 105 -19.29 15.37 36.57
C GLN A 105 -18.53 14.94 35.31
N ALA A 106 -17.21 15.10 35.28
CA ALA A 106 -16.39 14.61 34.18
C ALA A 106 -16.39 13.09 34.05
N ARG A 107 -16.42 12.35 35.17
CA ARG A 107 -16.51 10.89 35.19
C ARG A 107 -17.84 10.37 34.63
N ILE A 108 -18.94 11.05 34.93
CA ILE A 108 -20.26 10.74 34.34
C ILE A 108 -20.18 10.91 32.81
N ASN A 109 -19.68 12.05 32.34
CA ASN A 109 -19.48 12.33 30.92
C ASN A 109 -18.57 11.30 30.23
N TYR A 110 -17.50 10.88 30.90
CA TYR A 110 -16.61 9.82 30.42
C TYR A 110 -17.36 8.50 30.17
N LEU A 111 -18.17 8.03 31.12
CA LEU A 111 -18.90 6.77 31.00
C LEU A 111 -19.99 6.82 29.92
N ILE A 112 -20.73 7.94 29.84
CA ILE A 112 -21.73 8.16 28.79
C ILE A 112 -21.03 8.19 27.41
N GLY A 113 -19.93 8.92 27.29
CA GLY A 113 -19.13 8.98 26.08
C GLY A 113 -18.58 7.61 25.68
N TRP A 114 -18.20 6.77 26.64
CA TRP A 114 -17.74 5.40 26.38
C TRP A 114 -18.88 4.50 25.91
N ALA A 115 -20.03 4.55 26.56
CA ALA A 115 -21.20 3.79 26.14
C ALA A 115 -21.64 4.18 24.71
N TYR A 116 -21.73 5.48 24.40
CA TYR A 116 -22.01 5.94 23.02
C TYR A 116 -20.97 5.44 22.01
N ARG A 117 -19.67 5.43 22.37
CA ARG A 117 -18.62 4.91 21.49
C ARG A 117 -18.79 3.42 21.19
N LEU A 118 -19.14 2.63 22.20
CA LEU A 118 -19.38 1.19 22.05
C LEU A 118 -20.67 0.88 21.26
N LEU A 119 -21.64 1.79 21.28
CA LEU A 119 -22.84 1.76 20.43
C LEU A 119 -22.60 2.38 19.04
N GLU A 120 -21.35 2.70 18.69
CA GLU A 120 -20.94 3.32 17.41
C GLU A 120 -21.56 4.71 17.15
N GLN A 121 -22.08 5.37 18.18
CA GLN A 121 -22.62 6.74 18.13
C GLN A 121 -21.51 7.77 18.41
N TYR A 122 -20.55 7.87 17.49
CA TYR A 122 -19.31 8.61 17.72
C TYR A 122 -19.48 10.12 17.88
N GLU A 123 -20.46 10.75 17.23
CA GLU A 123 -20.73 12.19 17.41
C GLU A 123 -21.22 12.51 18.83
N ASN A 124 -22.20 11.74 19.33
CA ASN A 124 -22.66 11.85 20.71
C ASN A 124 -21.51 11.57 21.68
N SER A 125 -20.71 10.53 21.40
CA SER A 125 -19.52 10.22 22.18
C SER A 125 -18.55 11.40 22.30
N LYS A 126 -18.24 12.06 21.16
CA LYS A 126 -17.38 13.25 21.13
C LYS A 126 -17.95 14.40 21.96
N GLU A 127 -19.25 14.65 21.89
CA GLU A 127 -19.91 15.71 22.67
C GLU A 127 -19.67 15.52 24.17
N TYR A 128 -20.01 14.35 24.71
CA TYR A 128 -19.85 14.07 26.14
C TYR A 128 -18.37 14.06 26.56
N TYR A 129 -17.46 13.52 25.73
CA TYR A 129 -16.04 13.61 26.05
C TYR A 129 -15.51 15.04 26.06
N LEU A 130 -15.93 15.92 25.12
CA LEU A 130 -15.51 17.32 25.11
C LEU A 130 -16.02 18.08 26.34
N GLN A 131 -17.28 17.85 26.74
CA GLN A 131 -17.83 18.39 27.99
C GLN A 131 -17.02 17.90 29.20
N GLY A 132 -16.68 16.60 29.24
CA GLY A 132 -15.79 16.04 30.25
C GLY A 132 -14.42 16.72 30.29
N ILE A 133 -13.79 16.94 29.12
CA ILE A 133 -12.47 17.58 28.97
C ILE A 133 -12.48 19.00 29.52
N GLU A 134 -13.54 19.78 29.25
CA GLU A 134 -13.71 21.13 29.79
C GLU A 134 -13.73 21.11 31.33
N LEU A 135 -14.49 20.18 31.91
CA LEU A 135 -14.61 20.02 33.37
C LEU A 135 -13.28 19.62 34.03
N VAL A 136 -12.50 18.71 33.44
CA VAL A 136 -11.21 18.29 34.01
C VAL A 136 -10.10 19.31 33.81
N ASN A 137 -10.16 20.11 32.74
CA ASN A 137 -9.26 21.27 32.58
C ASN A 137 -9.53 22.31 33.68
N ALA A 138 -10.80 22.52 34.05
CA ALA A 138 -11.17 23.39 35.16
C ALA A 138 -10.78 22.83 36.53
N SER A 139 -10.88 21.50 36.74
CA SER A 139 -10.45 20.85 37.98
C SER A 139 -8.92 20.73 38.12
N LYS A 140 -8.18 20.86 37.01
CA LYS A 140 -6.71 20.68 36.91
C LYS A 140 -6.23 19.28 37.30
N ASP A 141 -7.08 18.28 37.16
CA ASP A 141 -6.72 16.88 37.38
C ASP A 141 -5.99 16.32 36.14
N SER A 142 -4.66 16.30 36.19
CA SER A 142 -3.83 15.84 35.07
C SER A 142 -4.16 14.40 34.65
N LEU A 143 -4.46 13.51 35.60
CA LEU A 143 -4.74 12.11 35.29
C LEU A 143 -6.03 11.98 34.47
N TRP A 144 -7.10 12.66 34.90
CA TRP A 144 -8.37 12.62 34.19
C TRP A 144 -8.37 13.40 32.88
N ILE A 145 -7.55 14.46 32.75
CA ILE A 145 -7.23 15.07 31.45
C ILE A 145 -6.69 14.01 30.50
N ALA A 146 -5.72 13.19 30.92
CA ALA A 146 -5.16 12.14 30.07
C ALA A 146 -6.16 11.03 29.73
N TYR A 147 -7.00 10.59 30.68
CA TYR A 147 -8.03 9.58 30.43
C TYR A 147 -9.04 10.02 29.36
N LEU A 148 -9.59 11.23 29.49
CA LEU A 148 -10.59 11.73 28.55
C LEU A 148 -9.98 12.01 27.17
N ASN A 149 -8.76 12.55 27.11
CA ASN A 149 -8.05 12.73 25.84
C ASN A 149 -7.74 11.39 25.16
N ASN A 150 -7.33 10.36 25.90
CA ASN A 150 -7.13 9.03 25.32
C ASN A 150 -8.44 8.37 24.81
N ASN A 151 -9.58 8.67 25.42
CA ASN A 151 -10.83 8.02 25.02
C ASN A 151 -11.55 8.75 23.88
N ILE A 152 -11.53 10.09 23.87
CA ILE A 152 -12.05 10.87 22.76
C ILE A 152 -11.27 10.61 21.47
N SER A 153 -9.97 10.31 21.56
CA SER A 153 -9.18 10.02 20.38
C SER A 153 -9.67 8.79 19.63
N TYR A 154 -10.23 7.79 20.33
CA TYR A 154 -10.86 6.65 19.66
C TYR A 154 -12.16 7.07 18.96
N ALA A 155 -12.95 7.97 19.54
CA ALA A 155 -14.13 8.49 18.85
C ALA A 155 -13.76 9.32 17.60
N TYR A 156 -12.65 10.08 17.65
CA TYR A 156 -12.09 10.74 16.47
C TYR A 156 -11.48 9.75 15.46
N LEU A 157 -10.82 8.70 15.93
CA LEU A 157 -10.29 7.63 15.07
C LEU A 157 -11.41 6.96 14.29
N TYR A 158 -12.50 6.57 14.94
CA TYR A 158 -13.65 5.93 14.29
C TYR A 158 -14.52 6.91 13.47
N THR A 159 -14.21 8.21 13.48
CA THR A 159 -14.79 9.21 12.58
C THR A 159 -13.76 9.78 11.61
N ASP A 160 -12.63 9.10 11.46
CA ASP A 160 -11.50 9.43 10.57
C ASP A 160 -10.93 10.84 10.71
N ASP A 161 -11.19 11.51 11.83
CA ASP A 161 -10.52 12.75 12.20
C ASP A 161 -9.17 12.40 12.83
N TYR A 162 -8.30 11.81 12.01
CA TYR A 162 -7.05 11.26 12.47
C TYR A 162 -6.11 12.33 13.04
N GLU A 163 -6.21 13.57 12.55
CA GLU A 163 -5.46 14.71 13.09
C GLU A 163 -5.88 14.99 14.54
N LYS A 164 -7.19 15.08 14.83
CA LYS A 164 -7.65 15.26 16.22
C LYS A 164 -7.41 14.03 17.07
N ALA A 165 -7.56 12.82 16.52
CA ALA A 165 -7.23 11.59 17.22
C ALA A 165 -5.77 11.61 17.70
N LEU A 166 -4.82 11.90 16.81
CA LEU A 166 -3.40 12.04 17.14
C LEU A 166 -3.12 13.19 18.10
N PHE A 167 -3.79 14.33 17.96
CA PHE A 167 -3.66 15.45 18.88
C PHE A 167 -4.03 15.06 20.32
N HIS A 168 -5.18 14.42 20.49
CA HIS A 168 -5.66 13.98 21.79
C HIS A 168 -4.80 12.85 22.38
N LEU A 169 -4.37 11.88 21.55
CA LEU A 169 -3.42 10.85 21.98
C LEU A 169 -2.07 11.45 22.40
N THR A 170 -1.56 12.46 21.69
CA THR A 170 -0.30 13.13 22.02
C THR A 170 -0.39 13.84 23.36
N LYS A 171 -1.50 14.55 23.63
CA LYS A 171 -1.76 15.15 24.95
C LYS A 171 -1.82 14.10 26.07
N ALA A 172 -2.51 12.99 25.85
CA ALA A 172 -2.59 11.93 26.84
C ALA A 172 -1.21 11.28 27.08
N LYS A 173 -0.42 11.09 26.02
CA LYS A 173 0.94 10.54 26.06
C LYS A 173 1.84 11.39 26.95
N GLU A 174 1.92 12.69 26.68
CA GLU A 174 2.77 13.63 27.45
C GLU A 174 2.45 13.56 28.95
N VAL A 175 1.17 13.58 29.30
CA VAL A 175 0.75 13.54 30.71
C VAL A 175 1.05 12.19 31.36
N TYR A 176 0.84 11.07 30.67
CA TYR A 176 1.19 9.75 31.24
C TYR A 176 2.69 9.53 31.36
N GLU A 177 3.50 10.11 30.47
CA GLU A 177 4.96 10.15 30.58
C GLU A 177 5.39 10.94 31.83
N ASP A 178 4.88 12.17 31.98
CA ASP A 178 5.20 13.04 33.13
C ASP A 178 4.80 12.43 34.48
N LEU A 179 3.65 11.73 34.52
CA LEU A 179 3.15 11.08 35.73
C LEU A 179 3.76 9.69 35.98
N GLY A 180 4.62 9.18 35.08
CA GLY A 180 5.20 7.84 35.19
C GLY A 180 4.17 6.70 35.14
N ARG A 181 3.05 6.90 34.45
CA ARG A 181 1.94 5.92 34.34
C ARG A 181 2.19 4.95 33.20
N THR A 182 3.21 4.09 33.34
CA THR A 182 3.70 3.17 32.30
C THR A 182 2.61 2.30 31.65
N ARG A 183 1.68 1.74 32.45
CA ARG A 183 0.54 0.97 31.91
C ARG A 183 -0.32 1.80 30.94
N HIS A 184 -0.71 3.01 31.33
CA HIS A 184 -1.56 3.88 30.51
C HIS A 184 -0.81 4.43 29.30
N LEU A 185 0.48 4.74 29.48
CA LEU A 185 1.36 5.12 28.38
C LEU A 185 1.40 4.03 27.30
N SER A 186 1.54 2.76 27.68
CA SER A 186 1.51 1.66 26.71
C SER A 186 0.17 1.54 25.97
N SER A 187 -0.95 1.94 26.57
CA SER A 187 -2.25 1.97 25.89
C SER A 187 -2.36 3.12 24.90
N VAL A 188 -1.90 4.32 25.28
CA VAL A 188 -1.87 5.49 24.38
C VAL A 188 -0.97 5.25 23.17
N LEU A 189 0.22 4.66 23.39
CA LEU A 189 1.12 4.31 22.29
C LEU A 189 0.46 3.31 21.33
N ASN A 190 -0.29 2.34 21.86
CA ASN A 190 -1.10 1.45 21.02
C ASN A 190 -2.20 2.21 20.25
N GLY A 191 -2.87 3.18 20.89
CA GLY A 191 -3.84 4.06 20.22
C GLY A 191 -3.23 4.85 19.06
N ILE A 192 -2.04 5.42 19.25
CA ILE A 192 -1.30 6.13 18.19
C ILE A 192 -0.95 5.18 17.05
N PHE A 193 -0.51 3.95 17.37
CA PHE A 193 -0.28 2.91 16.37
C PHE A 193 -1.55 2.62 15.55
N LEU A 194 -2.71 2.46 16.19
CA LEU A 194 -3.96 2.18 15.47
C LEU A 194 -4.33 3.35 14.54
N THR A 195 -4.29 4.58 15.05
CA THR A 195 -4.59 5.78 14.25
C THR A 195 -3.67 5.96 13.06
N LEU A 196 -2.37 5.70 13.22
CA LEU A 196 -1.43 5.76 12.11
C LEU A 196 -1.61 4.59 11.14
N SER A 197 -1.99 3.40 11.64
CA SER A 197 -2.25 2.24 10.78
C SER A 197 -3.48 2.45 9.91
N ASP A 198 -4.56 3.05 10.43
CA ASP A 198 -5.78 3.31 9.65
C ASP A 198 -5.59 4.45 8.64
N LEU A 199 -4.69 5.39 8.91
CA LEU A 199 -4.20 6.37 7.92
C LEU A 199 -3.35 5.73 6.79
N GLY A 200 -3.15 4.41 6.78
CA GLY A 200 -2.23 3.73 5.86
C GLY A 200 -0.74 3.98 6.14
N LEU A 201 -0.44 4.71 7.23
CA LEU A 201 0.91 5.00 7.69
C LEU A 201 1.40 3.81 8.52
N HIS A 202 1.43 2.61 7.97
CA HIS A 202 1.81 1.42 8.74
C HIS A 202 3.27 1.46 9.19
N LYS A 203 4.13 2.10 8.39
CA LYS A 203 5.48 2.49 8.80
C LYS A 203 5.36 3.38 10.05
N GLN A 204 4.67 4.53 9.96
CA GLN A 204 4.08 5.35 11.06
C GLN A 204 3.94 4.69 12.43
N ALA A 205 3.19 3.61 12.37
CA ALA A 205 2.62 2.95 13.49
C ALA A 205 3.66 2.08 14.22
N GLU A 206 4.63 1.52 13.49
CA GLU A 206 5.49 0.43 13.96
C GLU A 206 6.32 0.81 15.22
N LYS A 207 6.83 2.05 15.31
CA LYS A 207 7.57 2.48 16.52
C LYS A 207 6.69 2.51 17.76
N TYR A 208 5.43 2.89 17.62
CA TYR A 208 4.53 3.07 18.74
C TYR A 208 4.06 1.72 19.28
N ILE A 209 3.81 0.75 18.40
CA ILE A 209 3.49 -0.62 18.85
C ILE A 209 4.71 -1.30 19.48
N ARG A 210 5.93 -1.06 19.00
CA ARG A 210 7.14 -1.57 19.64
C ARG A 210 7.42 -0.95 21.00
N ALA A 211 7.33 0.38 21.12
CA ALA A 211 7.48 1.07 22.40
C ALA A 211 6.39 0.62 23.40
N SER A 212 5.15 0.46 22.94
CA SER A 212 4.07 -0.16 23.71
C SER A 212 4.44 -1.57 24.16
N LEU A 213 4.96 -2.40 23.26
CA LEU A 213 5.32 -3.79 23.53
C LEU A 213 6.45 -3.91 24.58
N GLU A 214 7.51 -3.10 24.48
CA GLU A 214 8.60 -3.10 25.47
C GLU A 214 8.10 -2.73 26.86
N ILE A 215 7.29 -1.67 26.98
CA ILE A 215 6.68 -1.31 28.26
C ILE A 215 5.81 -2.45 28.78
N ARG A 216 5.04 -3.11 27.92
CA ARG A 216 4.17 -4.24 28.31
C ARG A 216 4.96 -5.48 28.74
N LYS A 217 6.14 -5.71 28.15
CA LYS A 217 7.09 -6.77 28.58
C LYS A 217 7.64 -6.47 29.97
N GLU A 218 8.03 -5.22 30.23
CA GLU A 218 8.50 -4.79 31.55
C GLU A 218 7.42 -4.89 32.63
N ILE A 219 6.19 -4.52 32.30
CA ILE A 219 5.02 -4.70 33.18
C ILE A 219 4.75 -6.20 33.41
N ASN A 220 5.19 -7.07 32.49
CA ASN A 220 4.99 -8.51 32.49
C ASN A 220 3.51 -8.89 32.65
N ASN A 221 2.64 -8.18 31.91
CA ASN A 221 1.21 -8.45 31.89
C ASN A 221 0.85 -9.21 30.60
N PRO A 222 0.49 -10.50 30.69
CA PRO A 222 0.23 -11.31 29.50
C PRO A 222 -0.94 -10.78 28.65
N ASN A 223 -2.00 -10.21 29.25
CA ASN A 223 -3.12 -9.61 28.50
C ASN A 223 -2.66 -8.43 27.65
N LEU A 224 -1.84 -7.54 28.22
CA LEU A 224 -1.34 -6.40 27.47
C LEU A 224 -0.40 -6.85 26.35
N LEU A 225 0.46 -7.82 26.62
CA LEU A 225 1.35 -8.39 25.61
C LEU A 225 0.59 -9.02 24.45
N ASP A 226 -0.48 -9.76 24.76
CA ASP A 226 -1.32 -10.39 23.75
C ASP A 226 -1.90 -9.36 22.77
N ILE A 227 -2.56 -8.32 23.30
CA ILE A 227 -3.12 -7.20 22.52
C ILE A 227 -2.06 -6.58 21.60
N ALA A 228 -0.85 -6.37 22.12
CA ALA A 228 0.22 -5.72 21.35
C ALA A 228 0.73 -6.61 20.21
N TYR A 229 0.94 -7.91 20.46
CA TYR A 229 1.34 -8.86 19.42
C TYR A 229 0.24 -9.05 18.37
N HIS A 230 -1.02 -9.13 18.77
CA HIS A 230 -2.16 -9.25 17.87
C HIS A 230 -2.25 -8.03 16.93
N ASN A 231 -2.26 -6.82 17.50
CA ASN A 231 -2.33 -5.58 16.72
C ASN A 231 -1.16 -5.44 15.75
N MET A 232 0.06 -5.78 16.19
CA MET A 232 1.25 -5.76 15.34
C MET A 232 1.12 -6.76 14.17
N ALA A 233 0.60 -7.95 14.44
CA ALA A 233 0.34 -8.96 13.41
C ALA A 233 -0.69 -8.49 12.39
N THR A 234 -1.79 -7.88 12.83
CA THR A 234 -2.81 -7.29 11.94
C THR A 234 -2.24 -6.20 11.05
N SER A 235 -1.39 -5.31 11.58
CA SER A 235 -0.73 -4.30 10.74
C SER A 235 0.25 -4.93 9.73
N HIS A 236 0.99 -5.96 10.11
CA HIS A 236 1.86 -6.67 9.17
C HIS A 236 1.08 -7.40 8.08
N SER A 237 -0.09 -7.96 8.41
CA SER A 237 -1.01 -8.57 7.46
C SER A 237 -1.47 -7.54 6.42
N ARG A 238 -2.00 -6.39 6.85
CA ARG A 238 -2.41 -5.30 5.93
C ARG A 238 -1.30 -4.78 5.02
N LEU A 239 -0.05 -4.92 5.44
CA LEU A 239 1.14 -4.56 4.68
C LEU A 239 1.61 -5.62 3.67
N GLY A 240 0.92 -6.77 3.58
CA GLY A 240 1.38 -7.93 2.80
C GLY A 240 2.63 -8.60 3.38
N ARG A 241 3.06 -8.25 4.60
CA ARG A 241 4.22 -8.84 5.29
C ARG A 241 3.80 -10.11 6.01
N ARG A 242 3.37 -11.08 5.21
CA ARG A 242 2.71 -12.31 5.66
C ARG A 242 3.49 -13.06 6.74
N ASP A 243 4.76 -13.36 6.52
CA ASP A 243 5.55 -14.15 7.47
C ASP A 243 5.71 -13.45 8.82
N SER A 244 5.94 -12.12 8.79
CA SER A 244 6.01 -11.31 10.01
C SER A 244 4.66 -11.28 10.75
N ALA A 245 3.54 -11.27 10.03
CA ALA A 245 2.21 -11.31 10.61
C ALA A 245 1.96 -12.66 11.31
N ILE A 246 2.26 -13.77 10.64
CA ILE A 246 2.11 -15.13 11.19
C ILE A 246 2.92 -15.30 12.47
N ILE A 247 4.19 -14.87 12.49
CA ILE A 247 5.06 -14.97 13.67
C ILE A 247 4.46 -14.21 14.87
N ASN A 248 3.93 -13.01 14.65
CA ASN A 248 3.35 -12.22 15.74
C ASN A 248 1.99 -12.77 16.18
N TYR A 249 1.16 -13.26 15.26
CA TYR A 249 -0.07 -13.98 15.63
C TYR A 249 0.23 -15.25 16.42
N GLN A 250 1.28 -16.01 16.09
CA GLN A 250 1.67 -17.18 16.90
C GLN A 250 2.11 -16.81 18.32
N LYS A 251 2.79 -15.67 18.51
CA LYS A 251 3.14 -15.16 19.84
C LYS A 251 1.90 -14.76 20.63
N SER A 252 0.97 -14.05 19.99
CA SER A 252 -0.35 -13.71 20.55
C SER A 252 -1.11 -14.97 20.95
N LEU A 253 -1.30 -15.92 20.02
CA LEU A 253 -1.99 -17.20 20.25
C LEU A 253 -1.44 -17.98 21.45
N LYS A 254 -0.12 -18.01 21.61
CA LYS A 254 0.52 -18.64 22.78
C LYS A 254 0.10 -17.96 24.09
N LEU A 255 0.08 -16.63 24.12
CA LEU A 255 -0.36 -15.85 25.28
C LEU A 255 -1.85 -16.02 25.52
N SER A 256 -2.70 -15.94 24.49
CA SER A 256 -4.14 -16.15 24.61
C SER A 256 -4.47 -17.54 25.16
N ARG A 257 -3.71 -18.58 24.76
CA ARG A 257 -3.82 -19.94 25.34
C ARG A 257 -3.42 -19.99 26.80
N MET A 258 -2.35 -19.32 27.20
CA MET A 258 -1.93 -19.23 28.60
C MET A 258 -2.92 -18.47 29.48
N LEU A 259 -3.58 -17.47 28.90
CA LEU A 259 -4.62 -16.67 29.52
C LEU A 259 -5.97 -17.39 29.58
N GLU A 260 -6.08 -18.55 28.92
CA GLU A 260 -7.32 -19.30 28.74
C GLU A 260 -8.44 -18.40 28.19
N ASN A 261 -8.12 -17.43 27.33
CA ASN A 261 -9.09 -16.54 26.70
C ASN A 261 -9.59 -17.13 25.39
N PRO A 262 -10.81 -17.69 25.34
CA PRO A 262 -11.32 -18.32 24.13
C PRO A 262 -11.46 -17.37 22.96
N TYR A 263 -11.81 -16.11 23.23
CA TYR A 263 -12.02 -15.09 22.20
C TYR A 263 -10.72 -14.85 21.44
N ASP A 264 -9.65 -14.47 22.14
CA ASP A 264 -8.36 -14.11 21.53
C ASP A 264 -7.71 -15.31 20.82
N ILE A 265 -7.82 -16.53 21.39
CA ILE A 265 -7.33 -17.76 20.75
C ILE A 265 -7.98 -17.93 19.38
N THR A 266 -9.31 -17.86 19.33
CA THR A 266 -10.06 -18.14 18.12
C THR A 266 -9.88 -17.04 17.07
N GLN A 267 -9.87 -15.77 17.48
CA GLN A 267 -9.64 -14.65 16.56
C GLN A 267 -8.24 -14.71 15.94
N THR A 268 -7.24 -15.07 16.73
CA THR A 268 -5.87 -15.16 16.26
C THR A 268 -5.67 -16.33 15.29
N LEU A 269 -6.30 -17.49 15.55
CA LEU A 269 -6.31 -18.62 14.63
C LEU A 269 -6.99 -18.26 13.30
N LEU A 270 -8.14 -17.60 13.34
CA LEU A 270 -8.85 -17.13 12.15
C LEU A 270 -8.00 -16.15 11.33
N ASN A 271 -7.32 -15.20 11.98
CA ASN A 271 -6.45 -14.26 11.28
C ASN A 271 -5.22 -14.94 10.63
N ILE A 272 -4.67 -15.99 11.25
CA ILE A 272 -3.62 -16.80 10.62
C ILE A 272 -4.18 -17.55 9.40
N GLY A 273 -5.37 -18.13 9.52
CA GLY A 273 -6.06 -18.79 8.41
C GLY A 273 -6.23 -17.88 7.20
N ASN A 274 -6.74 -16.66 7.42
CA ASN A 274 -6.91 -15.63 6.37
C ASN A 274 -5.61 -15.35 5.61
N LEU A 275 -4.48 -15.27 6.31
CA LEU A 275 -3.18 -15.01 5.68
C LEU A 275 -2.71 -16.13 4.75
N TYR A 276 -3.07 -17.38 5.07
CA TYR A 276 -2.79 -18.52 4.20
C TYR A 276 -3.75 -18.57 3.01
N GLU A 277 -5.02 -18.25 3.21
CA GLU A 277 -6.04 -18.13 2.16
C GLU A 277 -5.65 -17.05 1.12
N GLU A 278 -5.28 -15.85 1.58
CA GLU A 278 -4.79 -14.76 0.70
C GLU A 278 -3.56 -15.16 -0.15
N SER A 279 -2.79 -16.15 0.31
CA SER A 279 -1.61 -16.67 -0.40
C SER A 279 -1.92 -17.82 -1.36
N GLY A 280 -3.20 -18.24 -1.45
CA GLY A 280 -3.64 -19.42 -2.20
C GLY A 280 -3.27 -20.74 -1.52
N GLU A 281 -2.83 -20.72 -0.26
CA GLU A 281 -2.49 -21.92 0.54
C GLU A 281 -3.73 -22.45 1.29
N ASN A 282 -4.80 -22.72 0.55
CA ASN A 282 -6.14 -23.03 1.08
C ASN A 282 -6.14 -24.21 2.06
N GLU A 283 -5.37 -25.28 1.78
CA GLU A 283 -5.26 -26.44 2.67
C GLU A 283 -4.75 -26.05 4.06
N THR A 284 -3.78 -25.14 4.13
CA THR A 284 -3.21 -24.66 5.39
C THR A 284 -4.21 -23.75 6.12
N ALA A 285 -4.90 -22.87 5.40
CA ALA A 285 -5.95 -22.01 5.97
C ALA A 285 -7.05 -22.85 6.65
N LEU A 286 -7.48 -23.92 5.98
CA LEU A 286 -8.50 -24.85 6.46
C LEU A 286 -8.11 -25.54 7.78
N LEU A 287 -6.81 -25.82 8.00
CA LEU A 287 -6.33 -26.38 9.27
C LEU A 287 -6.56 -25.40 10.43
N TYR A 288 -6.19 -24.14 10.26
CA TYR A 288 -6.37 -23.11 11.30
C TYR A 288 -7.85 -22.79 11.56
N TYR A 289 -8.67 -22.73 10.51
CA TYR A 289 -10.11 -22.54 10.67
C TYR A 289 -10.76 -23.71 11.42
N ASN A 290 -10.38 -24.96 11.14
CA ASN A 290 -10.92 -26.11 11.86
C ASN A 290 -10.49 -26.14 13.33
N GLU A 291 -9.25 -25.77 13.62
CA GLU A 291 -8.77 -25.67 15.01
C GLU A 291 -9.57 -24.61 15.80
N ALA A 292 -9.80 -23.44 15.20
CA ALA A 292 -10.63 -22.38 15.79
C ALA A 292 -12.09 -22.84 15.98
N LEU A 293 -12.65 -23.59 15.02
CA LEU A 293 -13.99 -24.16 15.10
C LEU A 293 -14.13 -25.15 16.25
N GLU A 294 -13.15 -26.05 16.42
CA GLU A 294 -13.13 -27.03 17.50
C GLU A 294 -13.10 -26.33 18.86
N PHE A 295 -12.24 -25.33 19.01
CA PHE A 295 -12.13 -24.55 20.25
C PHE A 295 -13.43 -23.81 20.58
N ASN A 296 -14.06 -23.17 19.59
CA ASN A 296 -15.34 -22.50 19.75
C ASN A 296 -16.49 -23.47 20.11
N ARG A 297 -16.47 -24.70 19.59
CA ARG A 297 -17.42 -25.77 19.98
C ARG A 297 -17.22 -26.21 21.41
N GLN A 298 -15.98 -26.43 21.84
CA GLN A 298 -15.66 -26.84 23.22
C GLN A 298 -16.06 -25.78 24.26
N THR A 299 -15.98 -24.50 23.90
CA THR A 299 -16.32 -23.36 24.76
C THR A 299 -17.77 -22.89 24.60
N ASN A 300 -18.57 -23.60 23.79
CA ASN A 300 -20.00 -23.35 23.55
C ASN A 300 -20.33 -21.90 23.13
N ARG A 301 -19.62 -21.39 22.11
CA ARG A 301 -19.72 -20.00 21.62
C ARG A 301 -20.45 -19.93 20.27
N PRO A 302 -21.79 -20.01 20.22
CA PRO A 302 -22.56 -20.19 18.98
C PRO A 302 -22.28 -19.11 17.91
N VAL A 303 -22.18 -17.84 18.29
CA VAL A 303 -21.85 -16.74 17.36
C VAL A 303 -20.46 -16.91 16.75
N SER A 304 -19.47 -17.27 17.57
CA SER A 304 -18.11 -17.51 17.09
C SER A 304 -18.01 -18.76 16.22
N ILE A 305 -18.77 -19.82 16.54
CA ILE A 305 -18.89 -21.01 15.70
C ILE A 305 -19.48 -20.62 14.33
N ALA A 306 -20.56 -19.83 14.30
CA ALA A 306 -21.21 -19.39 13.07
C ALA A 306 -20.27 -18.57 12.17
N ASN A 307 -19.54 -17.60 12.73
CA ASN A 307 -18.53 -16.84 11.99
C ASN A 307 -17.44 -17.73 11.40
N ASN A 308 -16.96 -18.70 12.19
CA ASN A 308 -15.91 -19.62 11.75
C ASN A 308 -16.38 -20.56 10.63
N LEU A 309 -17.62 -21.06 10.70
CA LEU A 309 -18.23 -21.83 9.63
C LEU A 309 -18.39 -21.00 8.35
N SER A 310 -18.71 -19.71 8.49
CA SER A 310 -18.85 -18.78 7.37
C SER A 310 -17.52 -18.52 6.65
N MET A 311 -16.40 -18.50 7.37
CA MET A 311 -15.06 -18.39 6.76
C MET A 311 -14.67 -19.66 6.00
N ILE A 312 -14.95 -20.84 6.57
CA ILE A 312 -14.75 -22.12 5.86
C ILE A 312 -15.64 -22.20 4.61
N ALA A 313 -16.88 -21.71 4.71
CA ALA A 313 -17.80 -21.64 3.58
C ALA A 313 -17.26 -20.74 2.46
N GLN A 314 -16.72 -19.57 2.81
CA GLN A 314 -16.11 -18.64 1.84
C GLN A 314 -14.96 -19.31 1.06
N LEU A 315 -14.06 -20.02 1.75
CA LEU A 315 -12.98 -20.75 1.09
C LEU A 315 -13.50 -21.79 0.08
N ALA A 316 -14.58 -22.50 0.44
CA ALA A 316 -15.25 -23.43 -0.47
C ALA A 316 -15.90 -22.71 -1.68
N VAL A 317 -16.40 -21.48 -1.52
CA VAL A 317 -16.89 -20.65 -2.65
C VAL A 317 -15.76 -20.35 -3.63
N GLU A 318 -14.58 -19.98 -3.15
CA GLU A 318 -13.42 -19.66 -3.99
C GLU A 318 -12.89 -20.86 -4.77
N GLU A 319 -12.99 -22.06 -4.19
CA GLU A 319 -12.68 -23.34 -4.85
C GLU A 319 -13.80 -23.79 -5.82
N GLY A 320 -14.95 -23.12 -5.82
CA GLY A 320 -16.11 -23.44 -6.63
C GLY A 320 -16.98 -24.58 -6.06
N ASP A 321 -16.73 -25.04 -4.83
CA ASP A 321 -17.57 -26.02 -4.12
C ASP A 321 -18.72 -25.32 -3.38
N TYR A 322 -19.66 -24.81 -4.18
CA TYR A 322 -20.81 -24.09 -3.64
C TYR A 322 -21.76 -24.95 -2.80
N SER A 323 -21.74 -26.29 -2.95
CA SER A 323 -22.62 -27.18 -2.17
C SER A 323 -22.14 -27.29 -0.73
N THR A 324 -20.82 -27.46 -0.54
CA THR A 324 -20.22 -27.47 0.79
C THR A 324 -20.33 -26.10 1.46
N ALA A 325 -20.09 -25.02 0.71
CA ALA A 325 -20.25 -23.65 1.22
C ALA A 325 -21.68 -23.39 1.75
N GLU A 326 -22.69 -23.75 0.97
CA GLU A 326 -24.10 -23.57 1.35
C GLU A 326 -24.44 -24.36 2.63
N SER A 327 -23.95 -25.60 2.76
CA SER A 327 -24.13 -26.40 3.98
C SER A 327 -23.54 -25.69 5.21
N PHE A 328 -22.33 -25.15 5.11
CA PHE A 328 -21.69 -24.47 6.24
C PHE A 328 -22.37 -23.15 6.62
N TYR A 329 -22.83 -22.37 5.64
CA TYR A 329 -23.62 -21.17 5.90
C TYR A 329 -24.96 -21.49 6.57
N MET A 330 -25.64 -22.56 6.16
CA MET A 330 -26.89 -22.99 6.79
C MET A 330 -26.68 -23.51 8.21
N ASP A 331 -25.61 -24.28 8.44
CA ASP A 331 -25.22 -24.70 9.79
C ASP A 331 -24.92 -23.48 10.67
N ALA A 332 -24.24 -22.46 10.14
CA ALA A 332 -23.96 -21.22 10.84
C ALA A 332 -25.25 -20.47 11.22
N LEU A 333 -26.21 -20.35 10.30
CA LEU A 333 -27.51 -19.73 10.58
C LEU A 333 -28.29 -20.49 11.66
N SER A 334 -28.30 -21.84 11.62
CA SER A 334 -29.02 -22.66 12.61
C SER A 334 -28.52 -22.45 14.05
N LEU A 335 -27.25 -22.09 14.22
CA LEU A 335 -26.66 -21.78 15.52
C LEU A 335 -27.12 -20.42 16.05
N LEU A 336 -27.54 -19.53 15.16
CA LEU A 336 -28.01 -18.18 15.48
C LEU A 336 -29.55 -18.13 15.66
N GLU A 337 -30.29 -19.12 15.15
CA GLU A 337 -31.77 -19.21 15.24
C GLU A 337 -32.33 -19.38 16.68
N GLY A 338 -31.48 -19.48 17.70
CA GLY A 338 -31.87 -19.58 19.12
C GLY A 338 -31.63 -18.33 19.99
N GLY A 339 -31.14 -17.22 19.42
CA GLY A 339 -30.77 -15.99 20.13
C GLY A 339 -31.54 -14.73 19.69
N GLU A 340 -31.14 -13.54 20.17
CA GLU A 340 -31.61 -12.27 19.60
C GLU A 340 -31.17 -12.15 18.12
N VAL A 341 -31.94 -11.41 17.32
CA VAL A 341 -31.60 -11.13 15.92
C VAL A 341 -30.27 -10.37 15.86
N THR A 342 -29.21 -11.00 15.32
CA THR A 342 -27.85 -10.43 15.35
C THR A 342 -27.35 -9.91 14.00
N ALA A 343 -26.30 -9.08 14.05
CA ALA A 343 -25.60 -8.55 12.88
C ALA A 343 -24.95 -9.66 12.02
N GLU A 344 -24.51 -10.75 12.66
CA GLU A 344 -23.83 -11.87 12.03
C GLU A 344 -24.78 -12.65 11.12
N SER A 345 -26.04 -12.85 11.51
CA SER A 345 -27.04 -13.48 10.65
C SER A 345 -27.25 -12.72 9.34
N ALA A 346 -27.32 -11.37 9.40
CA ALA A 346 -27.42 -10.56 8.19
C ALA A 346 -26.18 -10.71 7.28
N GLN A 347 -24.98 -10.74 7.87
CA GLN A 347 -23.74 -10.93 7.11
C GLN A 347 -23.70 -12.29 6.41
N ILE A 348 -24.16 -13.36 7.08
CA ILE A 348 -24.21 -14.70 6.49
C ILE A 348 -25.19 -14.73 5.30
N TYR A 349 -26.36 -14.12 5.45
CA TYR A 349 -27.31 -13.98 4.35
C TYR A 349 -26.75 -13.17 3.17
N PHE A 350 -26.00 -12.11 3.46
CA PHE A 350 -25.30 -11.34 2.42
C PHE A 350 -24.23 -12.17 1.71
N ARG A 351 -23.45 -12.98 2.43
CA ARG A 351 -22.46 -13.90 1.82
C ARG A 351 -23.11 -15.02 1.01
N LEU A 352 -24.22 -15.59 1.47
CA LEU A 352 -25.05 -16.51 0.69
C LEU A 352 -25.55 -15.84 -0.60
N SER A 353 -25.95 -14.57 -0.53
CA SER A 353 -26.34 -13.80 -1.71
C SER A 353 -25.19 -13.63 -2.70
N GLU A 354 -23.99 -13.26 -2.23
CA GLU A 354 -22.77 -13.15 -3.04
C GLU A 354 -22.35 -14.49 -3.68
N MET A 355 -22.49 -15.60 -2.93
CA MET A 355 -22.25 -16.95 -3.42
C MET A 355 -23.21 -17.31 -4.56
N GLU A 356 -24.52 -17.11 -4.37
CA GLU A 356 -25.51 -17.38 -5.40
C GLU A 356 -25.34 -16.47 -6.62
N LEU A 357 -24.89 -15.22 -6.43
CA LEU A 357 -24.49 -14.34 -7.54
C LEU A 357 -23.33 -14.94 -8.35
N SER A 358 -22.30 -15.46 -7.66
CA SER A 358 -21.14 -16.11 -8.30
C SER A 358 -21.55 -17.39 -9.05
N ARG A 359 -22.56 -18.11 -8.53
CA ARG A 359 -23.18 -19.28 -9.17
C ARG A 359 -24.11 -18.89 -10.35
N GLY A 360 -24.54 -17.63 -10.42
CA GLY A 360 -25.49 -17.13 -11.42
C GLY A 360 -26.97 -17.36 -11.07
N ASP A 361 -27.30 -17.76 -9.83
CA ASP A 361 -28.68 -17.90 -9.35
C ASP A 361 -29.17 -16.60 -8.69
N TYR A 362 -29.66 -15.69 -9.53
CA TYR A 362 -30.11 -14.38 -9.06
C TYR A 362 -31.37 -14.41 -8.19
N ASN A 363 -32.21 -15.45 -8.29
CA ASN A 363 -33.44 -15.54 -7.51
C ASN A 363 -33.12 -15.92 -6.06
N SER A 364 -32.24 -16.91 -5.88
CA SER A 364 -31.75 -17.30 -4.56
C SER A 364 -30.94 -16.17 -3.93
N ALA A 365 -30.12 -15.46 -4.72
CA ALA A 365 -29.40 -14.28 -4.26
C ALA A 365 -30.33 -13.18 -3.73
N GLU A 366 -31.41 -12.85 -4.43
CA GLU A 366 -32.37 -11.81 -4.00
C GLU A 366 -33.14 -12.23 -2.75
N LYS A 367 -33.45 -13.53 -2.60
CA LYS A 367 -34.08 -14.07 -1.40
C LYS A 367 -33.19 -13.88 -0.17
N TYR A 368 -31.96 -14.40 -0.20
CA TYR A 368 -31.03 -14.26 0.92
C TYR A 368 -30.73 -12.80 1.24
N LEU A 369 -30.58 -11.96 0.20
CA LEU A 369 -30.40 -10.54 0.40
C LEU A 369 -31.58 -9.88 1.13
N SER A 370 -32.81 -10.30 0.84
CA SER A 370 -34.01 -9.79 1.51
C SER A 370 -34.04 -10.19 2.97
N ASP A 371 -33.71 -11.45 3.28
CA ASP A 371 -33.63 -11.97 4.65
C ASP A 371 -32.57 -11.18 5.46
N GLY A 372 -31.38 -10.96 4.89
CA GLY A 372 -30.33 -10.16 5.54
C GLY A 372 -30.69 -8.68 5.70
N PHE A 373 -31.41 -8.10 4.73
CA PHE A 373 -31.82 -6.69 4.77
C PHE A 373 -32.92 -6.43 5.82
N GLU A 374 -33.84 -7.37 6.01
CA GLU A 374 -34.85 -7.31 7.07
C GLU A 374 -34.17 -7.26 8.45
N ILE A 375 -33.19 -8.14 8.67
CA ILE A 375 -32.37 -8.14 9.90
C ILE A 375 -31.64 -6.82 10.07
N ALA A 376 -30.91 -6.36 9.05
CA ALA A 376 -30.15 -5.11 9.09
C ALA A 376 -31.04 -3.89 9.41
N SER A 377 -32.29 -3.89 8.93
CA SER A 377 -33.26 -2.84 9.21
C SER A 377 -33.78 -2.88 10.65
N ASN A 378 -33.97 -4.08 11.21
CA ASN A 378 -34.45 -4.26 12.57
C ASN A 378 -33.42 -3.88 13.64
N ILE A 379 -32.13 -4.06 13.35
CA ILE A 379 -31.02 -3.72 14.27
C ILE A 379 -30.50 -2.28 14.11
N ASP A 380 -31.07 -1.51 13.17
CA ASP A 380 -30.73 -0.10 12.86
C ASP A 380 -29.21 0.15 12.65
N LYS A 381 -28.49 -0.82 12.06
CA LYS A 381 -27.05 -0.68 11.77
C LYS A 381 -26.83 -0.12 10.36
N THR A 382 -26.43 1.15 10.31
CA THR A 382 -26.21 1.90 9.05
C THR A 382 -25.21 1.24 8.10
N THR A 383 -24.12 0.68 8.63
CA THR A 383 -23.07 0.00 7.84
C THR A 383 -23.60 -1.25 7.12
N LEU A 384 -24.42 -2.06 7.79
CA LEU A 384 -25.06 -3.24 7.20
C LEU A 384 -26.16 -2.86 6.20
N LEU A 385 -26.91 -1.80 6.46
CA LEU A 385 -27.87 -1.27 5.49
C LEU A 385 -27.17 -0.77 4.22
N ALA A 386 -26.04 -0.08 4.37
CA ALA A 386 -25.21 0.34 3.26
C ALA A 386 -24.68 -0.85 2.45
N GLN A 387 -24.15 -1.89 3.11
CA GLN A 387 -23.71 -3.12 2.47
C GLN A 387 -24.85 -3.82 1.72
N GLY A 388 -26.02 -3.95 2.36
CA GLY A 388 -27.21 -4.53 1.73
C GLY A 388 -27.64 -3.75 0.47
N HIS A 389 -27.60 -2.41 0.51
CA HIS A 389 -27.86 -1.59 -0.68
C HIS A 389 -26.81 -1.75 -1.77
N LYS A 390 -25.53 -1.85 -1.43
CA LYS A 390 -24.45 -2.15 -2.40
C LYS A 390 -24.74 -3.49 -3.09
N LEU A 391 -24.96 -4.55 -2.33
CA LEU A 391 -25.24 -5.89 -2.86
C LEU A 391 -26.52 -5.94 -3.69
N LYS A 392 -27.59 -5.28 -3.25
CA LYS A 392 -28.82 -5.16 -4.04
C LYS A 392 -28.59 -4.44 -5.36
N GLY A 393 -27.77 -3.39 -5.32
CA GLY A 393 -27.25 -2.70 -6.49
C GLY A 393 -26.56 -3.67 -7.44
N GLU A 394 -25.68 -4.52 -6.94
CA GLU A 394 -24.94 -5.55 -7.70
C GLU A 394 -25.85 -6.63 -8.28
N VAL A 395 -26.76 -7.22 -7.48
CA VAL A 395 -27.75 -8.21 -7.94
C VAL A 395 -28.54 -7.65 -9.12
N TYR A 396 -29.13 -6.46 -8.97
CA TYR A 396 -29.89 -5.85 -10.06
C TYR A 396 -29.02 -5.54 -11.27
N ALA A 397 -27.76 -5.17 -11.07
CA ALA A 397 -26.87 -4.91 -12.18
C ALA A 397 -26.49 -6.19 -12.94
N MET A 398 -26.28 -7.32 -12.25
CA MET A 398 -26.02 -8.63 -12.86
C MET A 398 -27.26 -9.17 -13.61
N GLN A 399 -28.47 -8.89 -13.11
CA GLN A 399 -29.72 -9.20 -13.80
C GLN A 399 -30.01 -8.27 -15.01
N GLY A 400 -29.19 -7.23 -15.24
CA GLY A 400 -29.42 -6.23 -16.29
C GLY A 400 -30.49 -5.18 -15.93
N ASN A 401 -30.98 -5.15 -14.70
CA ASN A 401 -31.94 -4.16 -14.20
C ASN A 401 -31.22 -2.89 -13.70
N PHE A 402 -30.65 -2.14 -14.63
CA PHE A 402 -29.76 -1.00 -14.30
C PHE A 402 -30.47 0.16 -13.59
N ASP A 403 -31.76 0.41 -13.85
CA ASP A 403 -32.52 1.45 -13.15
C ASP A 403 -32.69 1.14 -11.67
N SER A 404 -32.96 -0.12 -11.34
CA SER A 404 -33.11 -0.54 -9.95
C SER A 404 -31.75 -0.58 -9.26
N SER A 405 -30.72 -1.05 -9.96
CA SER A 405 -29.33 -0.96 -9.51
C SER A 405 -28.92 0.47 -9.13
N LEU A 406 -29.19 1.44 -10.02
CA LEU A 406 -28.89 2.86 -9.77
C LEU A 406 -29.60 3.40 -8.52
N LYS A 407 -30.86 3.03 -8.30
CA LYS A 407 -31.61 3.46 -7.10
C LYS A 407 -30.96 2.95 -5.82
N GLU A 408 -30.49 1.71 -5.80
CA GLU A 408 -29.84 1.13 -4.63
C GLU A 408 -28.44 1.72 -4.41
N TYR A 409 -27.64 1.93 -5.47
CA TYR A 409 -26.35 2.61 -5.34
C TYR A 409 -26.46 4.08 -4.88
N LYS A 410 -27.55 4.78 -5.20
CA LYS A 410 -27.82 6.11 -4.63
C LYS A 410 -28.03 6.08 -3.12
N LYS A 411 -28.71 5.04 -2.61
CA LYS A 411 -28.90 4.85 -1.17
C LYS A 411 -27.57 4.50 -0.51
N TYR A 412 -26.80 3.58 -1.10
CA TYR A 412 -25.45 3.24 -0.64
C TYR A 412 -24.55 4.48 -0.55
N TYR A 413 -24.49 5.29 -1.61
CA TYR A 413 -23.74 6.56 -1.61
C TYR A 413 -24.23 7.52 -0.53
N LYS A 414 -25.55 7.69 -0.37
CA LYS A 414 -26.12 8.60 0.64
C LYS A 414 -25.77 8.20 2.07
N LEU A 415 -25.75 6.90 2.38
CA LEU A 415 -25.43 6.42 3.73
C LEU A 415 -23.95 6.66 4.08
N ASN A 416 -23.04 6.54 3.11
CA ASN A 416 -21.60 6.68 3.35
C ASN A 416 -21.06 8.10 3.11
N SER A 417 -21.80 8.98 2.42
CA SER A 417 -21.35 10.35 2.12
C SER A 417 -21.58 11.37 3.25
N ASN A 418 -22.36 11.01 4.28
CA ASN A 418 -22.64 11.91 5.40
C ASN A 418 -21.65 11.77 6.58
N GLU A 419 -20.71 10.82 6.52
CA GLU A 419 -19.79 10.50 7.65
C GLU A 419 -18.54 11.40 7.72
N GLY A 420 -18.42 12.42 6.87
CA GLY A 420 -17.37 13.46 6.95
C GLY A 420 -15.98 13.06 6.43
N ALA A 421 -15.66 11.77 6.36
CA ALA A 421 -14.39 11.27 5.84
C ALA A 421 -14.36 11.22 4.29
N LEU A 422 -13.46 11.98 3.67
CA LEU A 422 -13.36 12.05 2.20
C LEU A 422 -13.01 10.68 1.59
N SER A 423 -12.14 9.90 2.24
CA SER A 423 -11.70 8.56 1.81
C SER A 423 -12.83 7.55 1.75
N LEU A 424 -13.71 7.53 2.76
CA LEU A 424 -14.86 6.61 2.83
C LEU A 424 -15.90 6.88 1.73
N SER A 425 -15.92 8.09 1.17
CA SER A 425 -16.85 8.48 0.10
C SER A 425 -16.43 8.04 -1.30
N ILE A 426 -15.13 7.74 -1.53
CA ILE A 426 -14.56 7.48 -2.86
C ILE A 426 -15.18 6.22 -3.48
N TRP A 427 -15.14 5.10 -2.78
CA TRP A 427 -15.71 3.83 -3.28
C TRP A 427 -17.21 3.90 -3.56
N PRO A 428 -18.05 4.41 -2.63
CA PRO A 428 -19.46 4.65 -2.90
C PRO A 428 -19.72 5.52 -4.13
N ALA A 429 -18.93 6.58 -4.33
CA ALA A 429 -19.03 7.44 -5.50
C ALA A 429 -18.64 6.69 -6.79
N ILE A 430 -17.58 5.87 -6.76
CA ILE A 430 -17.17 5.01 -7.90
C ILE A 430 -18.31 4.05 -8.28
N HIS A 431 -18.90 3.35 -7.32
CA HIS A 431 -20.02 2.43 -7.56
C HIS A 431 -21.23 3.16 -8.18
N LEU A 432 -21.57 4.33 -7.64
CA LEU A 432 -22.65 5.14 -8.18
C LEU A 432 -22.32 5.68 -9.59
N ALA A 433 -21.08 6.07 -9.87
CA ALA A 433 -20.65 6.51 -11.20
C ALA A 433 -20.77 5.37 -12.22
N ARG A 434 -20.35 4.16 -11.85
CA ARG A 434 -20.54 2.94 -12.65
C ARG A 434 -22.01 2.66 -12.91
N ALA A 435 -22.87 2.79 -11.90
CA ALA A 435 -24.31 2.60 -12.04
C ALA A 435 -24.93 3.63 -13.00
N TYR A 436 -24.52 4.90 -12.90
CA TYR A 436 -24.91 5.94 -13.85
C TYR A 436 -24.41 5.64 -15.26
N ASN A 437 -23.20 5.09 -15.41
CA ASN A 437 -22.66 4.71 -16.70
C ASN A 437 -23.46 3.58 -17.34
N ARG A 438 -23.88 2.57 -16.57
CA ARG A 438 -24.71 1.45 -17.05
C ARG A 438 -26.11 1.85 -17.52
N VAL A 439 -26.69 2.93 -16.97
CA VAL A 439 -27.94 3.52 -17.47
C VAL A 439 -27.70 4.62 -18.52
N GLU A 440 -26.47 4.72 -19.04
CA GLU A 440 -26.07 5.72 -20.04
C GLU A 440 -26.34 7.18 -19.63
N SER A 441 -26.26 7.49 -18.33
CA SER A 441 -26.39 8.86 -17.82
C SER A 441 -25.07 9.61 -17.86
N ASP A 442 -25.11 10.88 -18.22
CA ASP A 442 -23.95 11.79 -18.16
C ASP A 442 -23.53 12.14 -16.73
N SER A 443 -24.39 11.86 -15.74
CA SER A 443 -24.04 12.00 -14.31
C SER A 443 -22.83 11.13 -13.93
N ALA A 444 -22.55 10.07 -14.69
CA ALA A 444 -21.37 9.23 -14.51
C ALA A 444 -20.07 10.04 -14.60
N PHE A 445 -19.96 10.92 -15.60
CA PHE A 445 -18.76 11.74 -15.82
C PHE A 445 -18.61 12.85 -14.78
N VAL A 446 -19.73 13.45 -14.36
CA VAL A 446 -19.74 14.47 -13.29
C VAL A 446 -19.25 13.85 -11.97
N LEU A 447 -19.76 12.67 -11.62
CA LEU A 447 -19.38 12.00 -10.39
C LEU A 447 -17.94 11.45 -10.45
N ALA A 448 -17.52 10.92 -11.60
CA ALA A 448 -16.13 10.51 -11.81
C ALA A 448 -15.16 11.68 -11.60
N LYS A 449 -15.49 12.88 -12.10
CA LYS A 449 -14.68 14.07 -11.87
C LYS A 449 -14.53 14.39 -10.38
N GLN A 450 -15.62 14.34 -9.60
CA GLN A 450 -15.59 14.56 -8.15
C GLN A 450 -14.73 13.51 -7.44
N VAL A 451 -14.80 12.25 -7.88
CA VAL A 451 -13.96 11.17 -7.37
C VAL A 451 -12.47 11.49 -7.58
N PHE A 452 -12.09 11.95 -8.77
CA PHE A 452 -10.69 12.31 -9.06
C PHE A 452 -10.19 13.47 -8.21
N GLU A 453 -11.01 14.52 -8.04
CA GLU A 453 -10.71 15.65 -7.15
C GLU A 453 -10.48 15.19 -5.70
N ASN A 454 -11.29 14.23 -5.22
CA ASN A 454 -11.13 13.67 -3.88
C ASN A 454 -9.85 12.81 -3.76
N ILE A 455 -9.54 12.00 -4.78
CA ILE A 455 -8.31 11.19 -4.81
C ILE A 455 -7.07 12.10 -4.77
N ASP A 456 -7.04 13.16 -5.58
CA ASP A 456 -5.95 14.12 -5.60
C ASP A 456 -5.81 14.85 -4.26
N ALA A 457 -6.92 15.26 -3.65
CA ALA A 457 -6.93 15.90 -2.33
C ALA A 457 -6.32 15.01 -1.24
N VAL A 458 -6.63 13.70 -1.24
CA VAL A 458 -6.01 12.75 -0.30
C VAL A 458 -4.54 12.55 -0.64
N ARG A 459 -4.19 12.29 -1.92
CA ARG A 459 -2.80 12.04 -2.35
C ARG A 459 -1.86 13.19 -2.02
N ASN A 460 -2.29 14.44 -2.23
CA ASN A 460 -1.47 15.62 -2.01
C ASN A 460 -1.16 15.85 -0.52
N ASN A 461 -2.02 15.38 0.38
CA ASN A 461 -1.82 15.46 1.83
C ASN A 461 -0.97 14.32 2.40
N VAL A 462 -0.72 13.26 1.61
CA VAL A 462 0.17 12.14 1.99
C VAL A 462 1.62 12.50 1.64
N ALA A 463 2.51 12.38 2.61
CA ALA A 463 3.92 12.70 2.45
C ALA A 463 4.80 11.43 2.44
N GLY A 464 5.77 11.41 1.52
CA GLY A 464 6.57 10.24 1.14
C GLY A 464 6.05 9.54 -0.12
N PHE A 465 6.91 9.34 -1.12
CA PHE A 465 6.54 8.80 -2.43
C PHE A 465 6.00 7.36 -2.39
N THR A 466 6.55 6.51 -1.51
CA THR A 466 6.06 5.13 -1.33
C THR A 466 4.60 5.09 -0.87
N PHE A 467 4.18 6.00 0.02
CA PHE A 467 2.80 6.06 0.50
C PHE A 467 1.84 6.57 -0.56
N LYS A 468 2.26 7.60 -1.30
CA LYS A 468 1.49 8.11 -2.45
C LYS A 468 1.27 7.01 -3.49
N ALA A 469 2.29 6.21 -3.78
CA ALA A 469 2.21 5.12 -4.76
C ALA A 469 1.25 4.02 -4.30
N GLY A 470 1.33 3.61 -3.03
CA GLY A 470 0.42 2.62 -2.44
C GLY A 470 -1.03 3.07 -2.52
N PHE A 471 -1.36 4.24 -1.99
CA PHE A 471 -2.72 4.81 -2.02
C PHE A 471 -3.24 4.95 -3.45
N PHE A 472 -2.44 5.53 -4.36
CA PHE A 472 -2.87 5.79 -5.72
C PHE A 472 -3.11 4.50 -6.53
N SER A 473 -2.40 3.43 -6.22
CA SER A 473 -2.51 2.14 -6.91
C SER A 473 -3.91 1.51 -6.83
N GLU A 474 -4.68 1.81 -5.78
CA GLU A 474 -6.06 1.32 -5.60
C GLU A 474 -7.04 1.99 -6.56
N TYR A 475 -6.78 3.25 -6.94
CA TYR A 475 -7.72 4.08 -7.70
C TYR A 475 -7.34 4.31 -9.15
N ALA A 476 -6.07 4.08 -9.53
CA ALA A 476 -5.60 4.25 -10.91
C ALA A 476 -6.44 3.48 -11.95
N GLY A 477 -6.98 2.31 -11.58
CA GLY A 477 -7.84 1.53 -12.47
C GLY A 477 -9.14 2.25 -12.86
N PHE A 478 -9.70 3.07 -11.97
CA PHE A 478 -10.94 3.81 -12.24
C PHE A 478 -10.74 4.94 -13.26
N TYR A 479 -9.56 5.57 -13.29
CA TYR A 479 -9.22 6.55 -14.33
C TYR A 479 -9.25 5.90 -15.73
N ASN A 480 -8.63 4.74 -15.89
CA ASN A 480 -8.66 3.99 -17.16
C ASN A 480 -10.09 3.56 -17.53
N GLU A 481 -10.90 3.14 -16.57
CA GLU A 481 -12.31 2.80 -16.80
C GLU A 481 -13.11 4.01 -17.33
N VAL A 482 -12.93 5.20 -16.72
CA VAL A 482 -13.60 6.42 -17.20
C VAL A 482 -13.05 6.88 -18.55
N ALA A 483 -11.76 6.68 -18.82
CA ALA A 483 -11.18 6.93 -20.13
C ALA A 483 -11.85 6.08 -21.22
N GLU A 484 -12.10 4.80 -20.94
CA GLU A 484 -12.88 3.92 -21.83
C GLU A 484 -14.30 4.47 -22.06
N TRP A 485 -14.97 5.00 -21.02
CA TRP A 485 -16.29 5.61 -21.19
C TRP A 485 -16.25 6.84 -22.10
N TYR A 486 -15.21 7.67 -22.03
CA TYR A 486 -15.06 8.83 -22.91
C TYR A 486 -14.84 8.41 -24.37
N ILE A 487 -14.03 7.37 -24.62
CA ILE A 487 -13.84 6.84 -25.98
C ILE A 487 -15.18 6.30 -26.52
N VAL A 488 -15.85 5.44 -25.77
CA VAL A 488 -17.02 4.70 -26.26
C VAL A 488 -18.29 5.55 -26.31
N ARG A 489 -18.53 6.40 -25.31
CA ARG A 489 -19.81 7.14 -25.18
C ARG A 489 -19.75 8.60 -25.64
N LYS A 490 -18.56 9.19 -25.67
CA LYS A 490 -18.38 10.61 -26.02
C LYS A 490 -17.53 10.84 -27.26
N GLU A 491 -16.83 9.81 -27.74
CA GLU A 491 -15.82 9.92 -28.82
C GLU A 491 -14.78 11.01 -28.51
N ASP A 492 -14.53 11.29 -27.21
CA ASP A 492 -13.60 12.31 -26.75
C ASP A 492 -12.27 11.67 -26.39
N HIS A 493 -11.45 11.46 -27.43
CA HIS A 493 -10.17 10.77 -27.33
C HIS A 493 -9.14 11.60 -26.55
N ASN A 494 -9.24 12.93 -26.64
CA ASN A 494 -8.37 13.84 -25.91
C ASN A 494 -8.60 13.69 -24.42
N LYS A 495 -9.87 13.70 -23.98
CA LYS A 495 -10.15 13.55 -22.56
C LYS A 495 -9.80 12.17 -22.03
N ALA A 496 -10.00 11.14 -22.84
CA ALA A 496 -9.60 9.77 -22.49
C ALA A 496 -8.08 9.64 -22.31
N PHE A 497 -7.28 10.24 -23.19
CA PHE A 497 -5.83 10.30 -23.05
C PHE A 497 -5.41 10.99 -21.75
N GLU A 498 -5.96 12.16 -21.47
CA GLU A 498 -5.66 12.90 -20.22
C GLU A 498 -5.96 12.08 -18.97
N LEU A 499 -7.02 11.27 -18.99
CA LEU A 499 -7.37 10.40 -17.87
C LEU A 499 -6.40 9.23 -17.71
N VAL A 500 -5.97 8.61 -18.82
CA VAL A 500 -4.96 7.54 -18.77
C VAL A 500 -3.62 8.08 -18.28
N GLU A 501 -3.24 9.27 -18.70
CA GLU A 501 -2.02 9.93 -18.21
C GLU A 501 -2.17 10.36 -16.75
N GLY A 502 -3.37 10.80 -16.33
CA GLY A 502 -3.70 11.00 -14.92
C GLY A 502 -3.61 9.73 -14.08
N ALA A 503 -3.75 8.56 -14.71
CA ALA A 503 -3.61 7.25 -14.09
C ALA A 503 -2.17 6.73 -14.03
N LYS A 504 -1.18 7.43 -14.59
CA LYS A 504 0.16 6.88 -14.84
C LYS A 504 1.30 7.70 -14.26
N ALA A 505 2.25 7.00 -13.66
CA ALA A 505 3.54 7.51 -13.21
C ALA A 505 3.42 8.81 -12.37
N ARG A 506 2.32 8.97 -11.63
CA ARG A 506 2.02 10.22 -10.90
C ARG A 506 3.07 10.48 -9.84
N VAL A 507 3.50 9.45 -9.11
CA VAL A 507 4.55 9.62 -8.10
C VAL A 507 5.91 9.86 -8.74
N LEU A 508 6.21 9.28 -9.91
CA LEU A 508 7.46 9.60 -10.63
C LEU A 508 7.47 11.07 -11.07
N MET A 509 6.35 11.55 -11.57
CA MET A 509 6.19 12.93 -11.98
C MET A 509 6.41 13.89 -10.79
N ASP A 510 5.81 13.57 -9.63
CA ASP A 510 6.04 14.29 -8.37
C ASP A 510 7.53 14.26 -7.96
N GLU A 511 8.19 13.10 -8.08
CA GLU A 511 9.63 12.92 -7.78
C GLU A 511 10.51 13.79 -8.67
N LEU A 512 10.26 13.83 -9.97
CA LEU A 512 11.02 14.63 -10.93
C LEU A 512 10.86 16.12 -10.65
N ALA A 513 9.62 16.57 -10.39
CA ALA A 513 9.35 17.97 -10.08
C ALA A 513 9.98 18.41 -8.74
N GLU A 514 9.95 17.54 -7.71
CA GLU A 514 10.67 17.80 -6.45
C GLU A 514 12.20 17.80 -6.64
N ALA A 515 12.74 16.90 -7.46
CA ALA A 515 14.17 16.84 -7.75
C ALA A 515 14.66 18.08 -8.54
N GLU A 516 13.83 18.65 -9.40
CA GLU A 516 14.11 19.88 -10.15
C GLU A 516 14.07 21.14 -9.27
N SER A 517 13.08 21.23 -8.39
CA SER A 517 12.82 22.42 -7.56
C SER A 517 13.90 22.71 -6.50
N LYS A 518 14.83 21.77 -6.25
CA LYS A 518 15.92 21.89 -5.26
C LYS A 518 15.45 22.26 -3.85
N LEU A 519 14.18 22.01 -3.50
CA LEU A 519 13.57 22.44 -2.24
C LEU A 519 14.31 21.89 -1.01
N PHE A 520 14.83 20.66 -1.10
CA PHE A 520 15.61 20.05 -0.02
C PHE A 520 17.01 20.67 0.17
N GLN A 521 17.51 21.48 -0.78
CA GLN A 521 18.80 22.19 -0.66
C GLN A 521 18.66 23.49 0.16
N GLN A 522 17.42 23.94 0.41
CA GLN A 522 17.11 25.10 1.25
C GLN A 522 16.99 24.75 2.73
N LEU A 523 17.07 23.47 3.08
CA LEU A 523 17.05 23.00 4.47
C LEU A 523 18.29 23.46 5.21
N ASP A 524 18.16 23.64 6.52
CA ASP A 524 19.31 23.85 7.38
C ASP A 524 20.25 22.63 7.35
N GLU A 525 21.54 22.90 7.54
CA GLU A 525 22.59 21.89 7.43
C GLU A 525 22.38 20.70 8.39
N ALA A 526 21.87 20.95 9.60
CA ALA A 526 21.61 19.88 10.57
C ALA A 526 20.48 18.95 10.12
N THR A 527 19.41 19.50 9.56
CA THR A 527 18.30 18.72 8.96
C THR A 527 18.78 17.90 7.76
N LEU A 528 19.62 18.47 6.89
CA LEU A 528 20.18 17.75 5.74
C LEU A 528 21.11 16.61 6.17
N ILE A 529 22.01 16.87 7.13
CA ILE A 529 22.92 15.84 7.69
C ILE A 529 22.10 14.71 8.33
N ARG A 530 21.06 15.05 9.10
CA ARG A 530 20.19 14.04 9.71
C ARG A 530 19.47 13.19 8.66
N LYS A 531 18.99 13.81 7.58
CA LYS A 531 18.39 13.09 6.44
C LYS A 531 19.35 12.03 5.91
N GLN A 532 20.58 12.43 5.62
CA GLN A 532 21.63 11.56 5.07
C GLN A 532 22.06 10.46 6.05
N GLN A 533 22.20 10.78 7.33
CA GLN A 533 22.55 9.80 8.37
C GLN A 533 21.51 8.69 8.47
N MET A 534 20.22 9.05 8.46
CA MET A 534 19.13 8.08 8.52
C MET A 534 19.11 7.19 7.27
N GLN A 535 19.34 7.74 6.08
CA GLN A 535 19.49 6.94 4.86
C GLN A 535 20.65 5.96 4.96
N LYS A 536 21.86 6.41 5.35
CA LYS A 536 23.01 5.52 5.50
C LYS A 536 22.79 4.40 6.51
N GLN A 537 22.09 4.68 7.61
CA GLN A 537 21.74 3.65 8.60
C GLN A 537 20.73 2.63 8.03
N ILE A 538 19.81 3.06 7.16
CA ILE A 538 18.87 2.19 6.45
C ILE A 538 19.64 1.27 5.51
N ASP A 539 20.50 1.84 4.68
CA ASP A 539 21.31 1.10 3.71
C ASP A 539 22.21 0.07 4.43
N LYS A 540 22.85 0.48 5.53
CA LYS A 540 23.64 -0.41 6.38
C LYS A 540 22.84 -1.61 6.89
N LEU A 541 21.63 -1.38 7.41
CA LEU A 541 20.79 -2.46 7.93
C LEU A 541 20.35 -3.41 6.80
N TYR A 542 20.06 -2.91 5.60
CA TYR A 542 19.80 -3.75 4.44
C TYR A 542 21.02 -4.63 4.08
N GLY A 543 22.23 -4.07 4.14
CA GLY A 543 23.48 -4.82 3.98
C GLY A 543 23.64 -5.94 5.03
N GLU A 544 23.45 -5.62 6.31
CA GLU A 544 23.54 -6.60 7.41
C GLU A 544 22.49 -7.73 7.26
N ILE A 545 21.26 -7.40 6.83
CA ILE A 545 20.22 -8.41 6.56
C ILE A 545 20.62 -9.35 5.41
N ARG A 546 21.34 -8.84 4.41
CA ARG A 546 21.77 -9.60 3.24
C ARG A 546 22.92 -10.55 3.58
N GLU A 547 23.83 -10.11 4.44
CA GLU A 547 25.00 -10.89 4.87
C GLU A 547 24.67 -11.91 5.98
N SER A 548 23.55 -11.75 6.68
CA SER A 548 23.15 -12.62 7.80
C SER A 548 22.68 -14.01 7.34
N GLU A 549 23.38 -15.06 7.79
CA GLU A 549 23.02 -16.47 7.57
C GLU A 549 22.04 -17.01 8.65
N ASP A 550 21.86 -16.30 9.76
CA ASP A 550 20.94 -16.68 10.85
C ASP A 550 19.57 -16.01 10.65
N ASN A 551 18.53 -16.83 10.48
CA ASN A 551 17.14 -16.36 10.34
C ASN A 551 16.68 -15.49 11.53
N THR A 552 17.16 -15.77 12.75
CA THR A 552 16.75 -15.04 13.97
C THR A 552 17.35 -13.64 14.02
N GLU A 553 18.63 -13.52 13.64
CA GLU A 553 19.35 -12.25 13.52
C GLU A 553 18.78 -11.42 12.36
N SER A 554 18.55 -12.05 11.20
CA SER A 554 17.90 -11.43 10.04
C SER A 554 16.52 -10.85 10.38
N GLU A 555 15.72 -11.52 11.21
CA GLU A 555 14.44 -10.97 11.68
C GLU A 555 14.59 -9.76 12.60
N GLN A 556 15.59 -9.75 13.49
CA GLN A 556 15.87 -8.61 14.36
C GLN A 556 16.32 -7.40 13.56
N LEU A 557 17.25 -7.59 12.61
CA LEU A 557 17.73 -6.54 11.72
C LEU A 557 16.59 -6.01 10.82
N ARG A 558 15.73 -6.88 10.27
CA ARG A 558 14.53 -6.45 9.52
C ARG A 558 13.60 -5.60 10.36
N ASN A 559 13.48 -5.90 11.65
CA ASN A 559 12.66 -5.12 12.58
C ASN A 559 13.27 -3.75 12.90
N GLU A 560 14.58 -3.68 13.08
CA GLU A 560 15.32 -2.43 13.27
C GLU A 560 15.25 -1.54 12.02
N LEU A 561 15.49 -2.15 10.85
CA LEU A 561 15.37 -1.51 9.55
C LEU A 561 14.00 -0.86 9.37
N LYS A 562 12.93 -1.63 9.59
CA LYS A 562 11.56 -1.12 9.48
C LYS A 562 11.33 0.11 10.36
N ASN A 563 11.84 0.12 11.60
CA ASN A 563 11.72 1.28 12.51
C ASN A 563 12.49 2.50 12.02
N LEU A 564 13.70 2.30 11.53
CA LEU A 564 14.54 3.39 11.09
C LEU A 564 14.03 4.01 9.79
N GLU A 565 13.70 3.17 8.82
CA GLU A 565 13.07 3.63 7.60
C GLU A 565 11.75 4.35 7.91
N PHE A 566 11.08 3.92 8.96
CA PHE A 566 9.91 4.59 9.44
C PHE A 566 10.21 6.00 9.99
N GLU A 567 11.16 6.12 10.91
CA GLU A 567 11.59 7.41 11.43
C GLU A 567 12.00 8.36 10.31
N TYR A 568 12.67 7.83 9.28
CA TYR A 568 13.08 8.60 8.11
C TYR A 568 11.88 9.21 7.38
N GLN A 569 10.82 8.45 7.16
CA GLN A 569 9.59 8.99 6.54
C GLN A 569 8.88 10.03 7.43
N THR A 570 8.79 9.79 8.75
CA THR A 570 8.25 10.81 9.68
C THR A 570 9.03 12.11 9.62
N PHE A 571 10.36 11.97 9.53
CA PHE A 571 11.27 13.09 9.46
C PHE A 571 11.05 13.90 8.17
N LEU A 572 10.93 13.24 7.01
CA LEU A 572 10.57 13.90 5.75
C LEU A 572 9.21 14.60 5.82
N ASN A 573 8.20 14.00 6.46
CA ASN A 573 6.88 14.61 6.64
C ASN A 573 6.94 15.85 7.53
N THR A 574 7.73 15.77 8.61
CA THR A 574 7.97 16.89 9.52
C THR A 574 8.65 18.04 8.80
N ILE A 575 9.64 17.74 7.95
CA ILE A 575 10.29 18.73 7.10
C ILE A 575 9.26 19.41 6.20
N ARG A 576 8.44 18.62 5.49
CA ARG A 576 7.41 19.16 4.58
C ARG A 576 6.43 20.09 5.28
N GLN A 577 5.98 19.75 6.49
CA GLN A 577 5.04 20.59 7.24
C GLN A 577 5.68 21.87 7.81
N LYS A 578 6.97 21.84 8.13
CA LYS A 578 7.69 22.96 8.74
C LYS A 578 8.26 23.95 7.72
N VAL A 579 8.57 23.48 6.52
CA VAL A 579 9.19 24.29 5.46
C VAL A 579 8.09 24.84 4.56
N PRO A 580 7.84 26.17 4.58
CA PRO A 580 6.73 26.78 3.84
C PRO A 580 6.74 26.44 2.35
N ASP A 581 7.91 26.45 1.72
CA ASP A 581 8.05 26.19 0.28
C ASP A 581 7.73 24.73 -0.10
N LEU A 582 8.05 23.77 0.78
CA LEU A 582 7.66 22.37 0.59
C LEU A 582 6.17 22.14 0.89
N LYS A 583 5.58 22.90 1.81
CA LYS A 583 4.15 22.83 2.12
C LYS A 583 3.29 23.47 1.03
N ALA A 584 3.79 24.53 0.40
CA ALA A 584 3.13 25.26 -0.67
C ALA A 584 3.45 24.69 -2.07
N PHE A 585 4.26 23.63 -2.15
CA PHE A 585 4.62 23.01 -3.43
C PHE A 585 3.39 22.38 -4.08
N GLU A 586 2.97 22.95 -5.20
CA GLU A 586 1.92 22.39 -6.04
C GLU A 586 2.52 21.32 -6.96
N TYR A 587 2.01 20.10 -6.83
CA TYR A 587 2.40 19.01 -7.71
C TYR A 587 1.91 19.26 -9.13
N PRO A 588 2.70 18.90 -10.14
CA PRO A 588 2.33 19.16 -11.52
C PRO A 588 1.13 18.32 -11.95
N GLU A 589 0.33 18.89 -12.84
CA GLU A 589 -0.78 18.19 -13.48
C GLU A 589 -0.30 17.38 -14.69
N PRO A 590 -0.94 16.24 -15.01
CA PRO A 590 -0.60 15.45 -16.19
C PRO A 590 -0.74 16.28 -17.46
N LEU A 591 -0.01 15.85 -18.50
CA LEU A 591 0.02 16.52 -19.79
C LEU A 591 -1.38 16.55 -20.41
N ARG A 592 -1.77 17.71 -20.94
CA ARG A 592 -3.03 17.83 -21.69
C ARG A 592 -2.84 17.31 -23.11
N ALA A 593 -3.94 16.94 -23.76
CA ALA A 593 -3.90 16.41 -25.12
C ALA A 593 -3.20 17.36 -26.12
N GLY A 594 -3.48 18.67 -26.04
CA GLY A 594 -2.85 19.68 -26.90
C GLY A 594 -1.34 19.72 -26.70
N ASP A 595 -0.91 19.81 -25.44
CA ASP A 595 0.52 19.86 -25.08
C ASP A 595 1.25 18.58 -25.53
N ALA A 596 0.58 17.41 -25.48
CA ALA A 596 1.14 16.16 -25.98
C ALA A 596 1.36 16.14 -27.49
N MET A 597 0.43 16.71 -28.26
CA MET A 597 0.55 16.83 -29.72
C MET A 597 1.63 17.84 -30.12
N ASP A 598 1.75 18.95 -29.37
CA ASP A 598 2.75 19.99 -29.61
C ASP A 598 4.20 19.49 -29.41
N LEU A 599 4.40 18.41 -28.65
CA LEU A 599 5.71 17.77 -28.48
C LEU A 599 6.16 16.93 -29.70
N LEU A 600 5.27 16.66 -30.65
CA LEU A 600 5.53 15.73 -31.76
C LEU A 600 5.81 16.46 -33.08
N ASP A 601 6.74 15.89 -33.86
CA ASP A 601 6.93 16.24 -35.27
C ASP A 601 6.05 15.37 -36.19
N ASP A 602 6.13 15.62 -37.49
CA ASP A 602 5.32 14.97 -38.52
C ASP A 602 5.71 13.50 -38.78
N GLU A 603 6.87 13.06 -38.31
CA GLU A 603 7.34 11.67 -38.44
C GLU A 603 7.18 10.85 -37.14
N THR A 604 6.78 11.47 -36.02
CA THR A 604 6.76 10.82 -34.70
C THR A 604 5.34 10.58 -34.18
N ALA A 605 5.12 9.35 -33.70
CA ALA A 605 3.90 8.98 -33.03
C ALA A 605 4.17 8.36 -31.65
N ILE A 606 3.30 8.64 -30.69
CA ILE A 606 3.26 7.95 -29.40
C ILE A 606 2.24 6.82 -29.48
N PHE A 607 2.67 5.62 -29.13
CA PHE A 607 1.81 4.47 -28.87
C PHE A 607 1.66 4.28 -27.38
N GLU A 608 0.49 4.61 -26.86
CA GLU A 608 0.21 4.51 -25.45
C GLU A 608 -0.82 3.42 -25.14
N TYR A 609 -0.54 2.63 -24.11
CA TYR A 609 -1.35 1.48 -23.71
C TYR A 609 -1.79 1.56 -22.26
N ALA A 610 -3.04 1.23 -21.98
CA ALA A 610 -3.58 1.11 -20.62
C ALA A 610 -4.62 -0.02 -20.56
N PHE A 611 -4.97 -0.45 -19.35
CA PHE A 611 -5.99 -1.47 -19.15
C PHE A 611 -7.13 -0.94 -18.29
N ALA A 612 -8.35 -1.04 -18.83
CA ALA A 612 -9.59 -0.86 -18.09
C ALA A 612 -10.18 -2.24 -17.82
N ASN A 613 -9.95 -2.75 -16.60
CA ASN A 613 -10.19 -4.15 -16.24
C ASN A 613 -9.43 -5.09 -17.20
N ASP A 614 -10.14 -5.89 -18.01
CA ASP A 614 -9.54 -6.80 -18.98
C ASP A 614 -9.50 -6.26 -20.42
N LYS A 615 -10.02 -5.04 -20.64
CA LYS A 615 -10.00 -4.37 -21.94
C LYS A 615 -8.68 -3.61 -22.12
N LEU A 616 -8.11 -3.69 -23.33
CA LEU A 616 -6.96 -2.86 -23.72
C LEU A 616 -7.46 -1.52 -24.25
N ILE A 617 -6.93 -0.43 -23.70
CA ILE A 617 -7.01 0.90 -24.31
C ILE A 617 -5.68 1.16 -25.01
N ARG A 618 -5.73 1.52 -26.29
CA ARG A 618 -4.56 1.90 -27.09
C ARG A 618 -4.80 3.25 -27.73
N PHE A 619 -3.87 4.18 -27.54
CA PHE A 619 -3.83 5.47 -28.22
C PHE A 619 -2.74 5.48 -29.29
N LEU A 620 -3.08 6.06 -30.44
CA LEU A 620 -2.15 6.58 -31.43
C LEU A 620 -2.20 8.10 -31.31
N ILE A 621 -1.11 8.71 -30.84
CA ILE A 621 -0.98 10.17 -30.75
C ILE A 621 0.01 10.63 -31.83
N THR A 622 -0.43 11.60 -32.61
CA THR A 622 0.35 12.29 -33.65
C THR A 622 0.21 13.79 -33.44
N GLN A 623 1.03 14.60 -34.11
CA GLN A 623 0.93 16.07 -34.03
C GLN A 623 -0.46 16.61 -34.38
N ASP A 624 -1.23 15.90 -35.22
CA ASP A 624 -2.54 16.35 -35.69
C ASP A 624 -3.72 15.83 -34.84
N ALA A 625 -3.57 14.70 -34.16
CA ALA A 625 -4.69 13.98 -33.55
C ALA A 625 -4.27 12.94 -32.51
N ILE A 626 -5.18 12.69 -31.57
CA ILE A 626 -5.20 11.55 -30.65
C ILE A 626 -6.32 10.59 -31.04
N GLU A 627 -5.96 9.35 -31.35
CA GLU A 627 -6.89 8.28 -31.73
C GLU A 627 -6.88 7.18 -30.68
N GLY A 628 -7.91 7.15 -29.83
CA GLY A 628 -8.11 6.12 -28.81
C GLY A 628 -8.92 4.93 -29.34
N THR A 629 -8.48 3.71 -29.05
CA THR A 629 -9.17 2.47 -29.42
C THR A 629 -9.29 1.56 -28.20
N VAL A 630 -10.47 0.95 -28.03
CA VAL A 630 -10.75 -0.01 -26.96
C VAL A 630 -10.91 -1.40 -27.58
N ILE A 631 -10.11 -2.35 -27.11
CA ILE A 631 -10.12 -3.74 -27.56
C ILE A 631 -10.54 -4.60 -26.37
N GLU A 632 -11.76 -5.12 -26.42
CA GLU A 632 -12.31 -5.93 -25.32
C GLU A 632 -11.72 -7.35 -25.31
N GLN A 633 -11.60 -7.96 -26.49
CA GLN A 633 -11.15 -9.33 -26.67
C GLN A 633 -10.24 -9.45 -27.89
N ILE A 634 -9.29 -10.38 -27.82
CA ILE A 634 -8.42 -10.77 -28.93
C ILE A 634 -8.65 -12.27 -29.16
N GLY A 635 -9.18 -12.63 -30.33
CA GLY A 635 -9.70 -13.97 -30.55
C GLY A 635 -10.91 -14.24 -29.65
N SER A 636 -10.82 -15.26 -28.79
CA SER A 636 -11.88 -15.66 -27.86
C SER A 636 -11.58 -15.35 -26.39
N GLN A 637 -10.51 -14.60 -26.12
CA GLN A 637 -10.06 -14.28 -24.77
C GLN A 637 -10.12 -12.76 -24.51
N PRO A 638 -10.35 -12.33 -23.25
CA PRO A 638 -10.19 -10.93 -22.88
C PRO A 638 -8.78 -10.42 -23.22
N ALA A 639 -8.68 -9.17 -23.66
CA ALA A 639 -7.44 -8.63 -24.22
C ALA A 639 -6.26 -8.69 -23.25
N LYS A 640 -6.47 -8.35 -21.98
CA LYS A 640 -5.42 -8.41 -20.93
C LYS A 640 -4.91 -9.84 -20.72
N THR A 641 -5.81 -10.81 -20.64
CA THR A 641 -5.47 -12.23 -20.44
C THR A 641 -4.66 -12.76 -21.63
N PHE A 642 -5.14 -12.51 -22.84
CA PHE A 642 -4.44 -12.88 -24.07
C PHE A 642 -3.02 -12.30 -24.10
N LEU A 643 -2.89 -10.98 -23.90
CA LEU A 643 -1.60 -10.29 -23.96
C LEU A 643 -0.64 -10.79 -22.87
N THR A 644 -1.11 -11.01 -21.65
CA THR A 644 -0.27 -11.53 -20.56
C THR A 644 0.33 -12.87 -20.94
N GLN A 645 -0.47 -13.78 -21.51
CA GLN A 645 -0.02 -15.11 -21.91
C GLN A 645 0.92 -15.06 -23.12
N GLU A 646 0.56 -14.32 -24.16
CA GLU A 646 1.35 -14.27 -25.40
C GLU A 646 2.66 -13.50 -25.23
N ILE A 647 2.70 -12.44 -24.41
CA ILE A 647 3.94 -11.73 -24.08
C ILE A 647 4.90 -12.64 -23.33
N LYS A 648 4.40 -13.43 -22.37
CA LYS A 648 5.22 -14.41 -21.65
C LYS A 648 5.85 -15.42 -22.63
N LYS A 649 5.03 -16.04 -23.48
CA LYS A 649 5.50 -16.99 -24.51
C LYS A 649 6.51 -16.36 -25.47
N PHE A 650 6.23 -15.12 -25.92
CA PHE A 650 7.11 -14.39 -26.84
C PHE A 650 8.50 -14.15 -26.23
N ARG A 651 8.56 -13.77 -24.94
CA ARG A 651 9.83 -13.57 -24.23
C ARG A 651 10.59 -14.87 -24.04
N GLU A 652 9.93 -15.92 -23.56
CA GLU A 652 10.53 -17.25 -23.39
C GLU A 652 11.15 -17.74 -24.71
N PHE A 653 10.41 -17.57 -25.82
CA PHE A 653 10.88 -17.94 -27.15
C PHE A 653 12.10 -17.15 -27.63
N ILE A 654 12.18 -15.84 -27.37
CA ILE A 654 13.37 -15.04 -27.69
C ILE A 654 14.56 -15.52 -26.85
N ILE A 655 14.36 -15.73 -25.56
CA ILE A 655 15.44 -16.07 -24.61
C ILE A 655 16.01 -17.47 -24.91
N ASP A 656 15.15 -18.45 -25.22
CA ASP A 656 15.56 -19.83 -25.51
C ASP A 656 16.24 -20.00 -26.87
N GLY A 657 16.21 -18.99 -27.74
CA GLY A 657 16.96 -18.95 -29.00
C GLY A 657 16.45 -19.94 -30.08
N THR A 658 15.25 -20.49 -29.93
CA THR A 658 14.59 -21.42 -30.87
C THR A 658 13.97 -20.72 -32.09
N GLY A 659 14.23 -19.42 -32.24
CA GLY A 659 13.57 -18.46 -33.12
C GLY A 659 13.47 -18.76 -34.63
N GLU A 660 12.39 -19.42 -35.04
CA GLU A 660 11.70 -19.22 -36.34
C GLU A 660 10.17 -19.27 -36.10
N GLY A 661 9.57 -18.18 -35.62
CA GLY A 661 8.13 -18.08 -35.40
C GLY A 661 7.65 -16.64 -35.45
N GLU A 662 6.68 -16.33 -36.32
CA GLU A 662 6.05 -15.02 -36.42
C GLU A 662 4.95 -14.90 -35.36
N TYR A 663 5.08 -13.93 -34.45
CA TYR A 663 4.03 -13.61 -33.47
C TYR A 663 3.05 -12.58 -34.04
N GLU A 664 2.51 -12.89 -35.21
CA GLU A 664 1.70 -11.94 -35.98
C GLU A 664 0.45 -11.48 -35.20
N GLN A 665 -0.11 -12.35 -34.35
CA GLN A 665 -1.25 -11.99 -33.50
C GLN A 665 -0.87 -10.93 -32.45
N LEU A 666 0.31 -11.06 -31.82
CA LEU A 666 0.81 -10.07 -30.87
C LEU A 666 1.17 -8.76 -31.59
N TYR A 667 1.79 -8.85 -32.78
CA TYR A 667 2.06 -7.69 -33.64
C TYR A 667 0.78 -6.93 -33.97
N ASN A 668 -0.24 -7.61 -34.51
CA ASN A 668 -1.49 -7.00 -34.94
C ASN A 668 -2.31 -6.44 -33.75
N ALA A 669 -2.16 -7.01 -32.55
CA ALA A 669 -2.79 -6.50 -31.34
C ALA A 669 -2.16 -5.18 -30.86
N LEU A 670 -0.82 -5.09 -30.90
CA LEU A 670 -0.10 -3.93 -30.34
C LEU A 670 0.04 -2.80 -31.36
N ILE A 671 0.38 -3.10 -32.60
CA ILE A 671 0.73 -2.11 -33.63
C ILE A 671 -0.52 -1.71 -34.42
N PRO A 672 -0.88 -0.41 -34.49
CA PRO A 672 -1.91 0.06 -35.41
C PRO A 672 -1.53 -0.29 -36.85
N GLY A 673 -2.50 -0.61 -37.70
CA GLY A 673 -2.24 -1.12 -39.06
C GLY A 673 -1.24 -0.28 -39.86
N GLU A 674 -0.27 -0.93 -40.51
CA GLU A 674 0.86 -0.24 -41.15
C GLU A 674 0.44 0.78 -42.22
N ASP A 675 -0.69 0.57 -42.90
CA ASP A 675 -1.18 1.51 -43.91
C ASP A 675 -1.63 2.83 -43.29
N LEU A 676 -2.19 2.79 -42.07
CA LEU A 676 -2.49 3.99 -41.30
C LEU A 676 -1.20 4.74 -40.95
N LEU A 677 -0.20 4.03 -40.42
CA LEU A 677 1.10 4.61 -40.05
C LEU A 677 1.81 5.23 -41.26
N ARG A 678 1.82 4.53 -42.40
CA ARG A 678 2.36 5.03 -43.67
C ARG A 678 1.61 6.25 -44.18
N SER A 679 0.27 6.25 -44.09
CA SER A 679 -0.54 7.39 -44.54
C SER A 679 -0.31 8.65 -43.71
N LYS A 680 0.05 8.48 -42.43
CA LYS A 680 0.40 9.56 -41.49
C LYS A 680 1.89 9.92 -41.50
N GLY A 681 2.71 9.30 -42.37
CA GLY A 681 4.15 9.61 -42.48
C GLY A 681 5.01 9.11 -41.31
N VAL A 682 4.46 8.30 -40.41
CA VAL A 682 5.14 7.92 -39.17
C VAL A 682 6.35 7.04 -39.45
N ARG A 683 7.49 7.40 -38.86
CA ARG A 683 8.76 6.66 -38.89
C ARG A 683 9.34 6.40 -37.49
N ASN A 684 8.91 7.18 -36.51
CA ASN A 684 9.43 7.16 -35.14
C ASN A 684 8.33 6.76 -34.17
N PHE A 685 8.59 5.75 -33.35
CA PHE A 685 7.66 5.22 -32.36
C PHE A 685 8.16 5.55 -30.95
N VAL A 686 7.32 6.22 -30.19
CA VAL A 686 7.51 6.38 -28.74
C VAL A 686 6.48 5.52 -28.03
N VAL A 687 6.93 4.46 -27.37
CA VAL A 687 6.07 3.50 -26.70
C VAL A 687 5.91 3.89 -25.24
N VAL A 688 4.66 4.11 -24.83
CA VAL A 688 4.25 4.27 -23.43
C VAL A 688 3.50 3.00 -23.00
N PRO A 689 4.20 2.01 -22.42
CA PRO A 689 3.59 0.73 -22.10
C PRO A 689 2.62 0.85 -20.92
N GLY A 690 1.75 -0.15 -20.80
CA GLY A 690 0.88 -0.33 -19.64
C GLY A 690 0.81 -1.80 -19.26
N GLY A 691 0.79 -2.09 -17.96
CA GLY A 691 0.63 -3.46 -17.46
C GLY A 691 1.66 -4.44 -18.05
N PRO A 692 1.24 -5.64 -18.51
CA PRO A 692 2.12 -6.64 -19.11
C PRO A 692 2.92 -6.18 -20.34
N ILE A 693 2.46 -5.13 -21.04
CA ILE A 693 3.12 -4.60 -22.25
C ILE A 693 4.49 -3.99 -21.90
N SER A 694 4.73 -3.64 -20.64
CA SER A 694 6.02 -3.12 -20.14
C SER A 694 7.20 -4.08 -20.36
N PHE A 695 6.92 -5.37 -20.60
CA PHE A 695 7.93 -6.40 -20.81
C PHE A 695 8.18 -6.72 -22.30
N VAL A 696 7.57 -5.98 -23.23
CA VAL A 696 7.66 -6.27 -24.67
C VAL A 696 8.86 -5.55 -25.31
N PRO A 697 9.80 -6.29 -25.93
CA PRO A 697 10.77 -5.70 -26.85
C PRO A 697 10.09 -5.40 -28.20
N PHE A 698 9.53 -4.20 -28.36
CA PHE A 698 8.77 -3.81 -29.54
C PHE A 698 9.60 -3.91 -30.82
N GLU A 699 10.90 -3.66 -30.72
CA GLU A 699 11.85 -3.79 -31.83
C GLU A 699 11.94 -5.21 -32.40
N ALA A 700 11.64 -6.23 -31.58
CA ALA A 700 11.69 -7.63 -31.96
C ALA A 700 10.36 -8.19 -32.43
N LEU A 701 9.27 -7.41 -32.37
CA LEU A 701 8.02 -7.80 -33.01
C LEU A 701 8.25 -7.91 -34.51
N SER A 702 7.76 -8.98 -35.13
CA SER A 702 7.96 -9.25 -36.54
C SER A 702 6.67 -9.58 -37.27
N LYS A 703 6.65 -9.22 -38.55
CA LYS A 703 5.60 -9.55 -39.52
C LYS A 703 6.24 -9.74 -40.89
N ASP A 704 5.81 -10.75 -41.64
CA ASP A 704 6.33 -11.07 -42.98
C ASP A 704 7.87 -11.20 -43.03
N GLY A 705 8.45 -11.86 -42.02
CA GLY A 705 9.89 -12.06 -41.88
C GLY A 705 10.72 -10.80 -41.58
N LYS A 706 10.09 -9.67 -41.25
CA LYS A 706 10.77 -8.41 -40.91
C LYS A 706 10.44 -7.95 -39.50
N TYR A 707 11.45 -7.52 -38.77
CA TYR A 707 11.30 -6.89 -37.46
C TYR A 707 10.88 -5.42 -37.60
N ILE A 708 10.11 -4.89 -36.65
CA ILE A 708 9.71 -3.48 -36.60
C ILE A 708 10.91 -2.55 -36.73
N ILE A 709 12.02 -2.87 -36.03
CA ILE A 709 13.23 -2.05 -35.99
C ILE A 709 13.90 -1.86 -37.37
N GLN A 710 13.60 -2.74 -38.33
CA GLN A 710 14.10 -2.59 -39.70
C GLN A 710 13.38 -1.45 -40.44
N THR A 711 12.15 -1.12 -40.05
CA THR A 711 11.31 -0.10 -40.71
C THR A 711 11.21 1.18 -39.90
N TYR A 712 11.04 1.06 -38.58
CA TYR A 712 10.75 2.17 -37.68
C TYR A 712 11.83 2.35 -36.62
N ASN A 713 12.03 3.58 -36.18
CA ASN A 713 12.83 3.84 -34.99
C ASN A 713 11.95 3.68 -33.74
N VAL A 714 12.47 3.13 -32.65
CA VAL A 714 11.67 2.84 -31.43
C VAL A 714 12.37 3.39 -30.18
N LYS A 715 11.58 3.98 -29.28
CA LYS A 715 11.99 4.51 -27.99
C LYS A 715 10.85 4.36 -26.98
N TYR A 716 11.14 4.46 -25.69
CA TYR A 716 10.19 4.21 -24.61
C TYR A 716 10.07 5.37 -23.63
N LEU A 717 8.88 5.51 -23.04
CA LEU A 717 8.61 6.39 -21.91
C LEU A 717 7.71 5.68 -20.89
N PRO A 718 7.93 5.86 -19.58
CA PRO A 718 6.98 5.39 -18.56
C PRO A 718 5.60 6.03 -18.66
N SER A 719 5.55 7.31 -19.06
CA SER A 719 4.35 8.12 -19.30
C SER A 719 4.74 9.30 -20.21
N ALA A 720 3.82 9.82 -21.02
CA ALA A 720 4.09 11.02 -21.81
C ALA A 720 4.24 12.26 -20.92
N SER A 721 3.55 12.29 -19.77
CA SER A 721 3.47 13.39 -18.82
C SER A 721 4.76 13.64 -18.09
N ILE A 722 5.64 12.63 -17.98
CA ILE A 722 6.96 12.85 -17.39
C ILE A 722 7.93 13.54 -18.36
N TYR A 723 7.68 13.50 -19.68
CA TYR A 723 8.61 14.00 -20.68
C TYR A 723 9.04 15.46 -20.43
N PRO A 724 8.14 16.42 -20.16
CA PRO A 724 8.54 17.79 -19.86
C PRO A 724 9.49 17.91 -18.65
N PHE A 725 9.31 17.07 -17.63
CA PHE A 725 10.05 17.09 -16.36
C PHE A 725 11.38 16.34 -16.40
N ILE A 726 11.61 15.49 -17.41
CA ILE A 726 12.93 14.91 -17.63
C ILE A 726 13.89 16.06 -17.99
N ARG A 727 15.02 16.18 -17.29
CA ARG A 727 15.96 17.27 -17.54
C ARG A 727 16.41 17.28 -19.01
N PRO A 728 16.33 18.43 -19.71
CA PRO A 728 16.92 18.56 -21.02
C PRO A 728 18.45 18.41 -20.90
N PRO A 729 19.11 17.81 -21.90
CA PRO A 729 20.54 17.60 -21.87
C PRO A 729 21.28 18.95 -21.87
N HIS A 730 21.87 19.38 -20.74
CA HIS A 730 22.71 20.58 -20.70
C HIS A 730 24.16 20.22 -21.06
N ARG A 731 24.55 20.54 -22.30
CA ARG A 731 25.72 19.93 -22.97
C ARG A 731 27.06 20.64 -22.74
N THR A 732 27.20 21.43 -21.68
CA THR A 732 28.49 22.04 -21.27
C THR A 732 29.18 21.19 -20.20
N THR A 733 29.51 19.95 -20.57
CA THR A 733 30.25 19.02 -19.70
C THR A 733 31.74 19.11 -20.01
N SER A 734 32.61 19.01 -19.00
CA SER A 734 34.07 19.03 -19.19
C SER A 734 34.66 17.67 -19.55
N GLN A 735 33.89 16.59 -19.40
CA GLN A 735 34.26 15.21 -19.76
C GLN A 735 33.17 14.59 -20.63
N GLU A 736 33.57 13.79 -21.63
CA GLU A 736 32.61 13.12 -22.50
C GLU A 736 32.08 11.81 -21.90
N LEU A 737 32.96 10.94 -21.40
CA LEU A 737 32.58 9.59 -20.96
C LEU A 737 33.15 9.23 -19.59
N LEU A 738 32.31 8.69 -18.72
CA LEU A 738 32.69 7.82 -17.61
C LEU A 738 32.26 6.39 -17.93
N ALA A 739 33.20 5.45 -18.03
CA ALA A 739 32.89 4.03 -18.23
C ALA A 739 33.47 3.17 -17.11
N LEU A 740 32.63 2.29 -16.56
CA LEU A 740 32.94 1.44 -15.43
C LEU A 740 32.79 -0.02 -15.83
N ALA A 741 33.81 -0.84 -15.56
CA ALA A 741 33.76 -2.29 -15.72
C ALA A 741 34.24 -2.99 -14.46
N GLY A 742 33.31 -3.48 -13.65
CA GLY A 742 33.58 -4.08 -12.34
C GLY A 742 33.41 -5.60 -12.36
N SER A 743 34.30 -6.30 -11.66
CA SER A 743 34.16 -7.72 -11.30
C SER A 743 33.94 -7.78 -9.80
N GLY A 744 32.81 -8.27 -9.31
CA GLY A 744 32.51 -8.37 -7.87
C GLY A 744 33.40 -9.40 -7.17
N PHE A 745 34.68 -9.07 -6.94
CA PHE A 745 35.65 -9.95 -6.28
C PHE A 745 35.96 -9.43 -4.88
N GLU A 746 35.81 -10.30 -3.87
CA GLU A 746 36.38 -10.12 -2.54
C GLU A 746 37.87 -10.45 -2.58
N GLY A 747 38.72 -9.47 -2.31
CA GLY A 747 40.14 -9.73 -2.10
C GLY A 747 40.37 -10.41 -0.75
N GLY A 748 40.69 -11.72 -0.73
CA GLY A 748 41.13 -12.39 0.49
C GLY A 748 41.36 -13.92 0.42
N GLN A 749 42.57 -14.34 0.03
CA GLN A 749 43.23 -15.65 0.19
C GLN A 749 42.68 -16.93 -0.49
N GLU A 750 43.63 -17.64 -1.12
CA GLU A 750 43.54 -19.01 -1.62
C GLU A 750 43.03 -19.99 -0.54
N GLY A 751 41.87 -20.59 -0.77
CA GLY A 751 41.35 -21.68 0.07
C GLY A 751 39.99 -22.15 -0.41
N ILE A 752 39.98 -23.08 -1.37
CA ILE A 752 38.76 -23.73 -1.84
C ILE A 752 38.16 -24.56 -0.69
N THR A 753 37.00 -24.16 -0.19
CA THR A 753 36.03 -25.08 0.43
C THR A 753 34.65 -24.80 -0.13
N GLU A 754 34.16 -25.76 -0.92
CA GLU A 754 32.81 -25.83 -1.45
C GLU A 754 31.80 -25.96 -0.29
N SER A 755 31.10 -24.88 0.05
CA SER A 755 29.79 -24.95 0.69
C SER A 755 28.89 -23.83 0.18
N SER A 756 27.71 -24.24 -0.24
CA SER A 756 26.70 -23.54 -1.03
C SER A 756 26.01 -22.38 -0.31
N SER A 757 26.20 -21.15 -0.81
CA SER A 757 25.20 -20.06 -0.94
C SER A 757 25.83 -18.68 -1.17
N GLN A 758 27.16 -18.55 -1.17
CA GLN A 758 27.83 -17.32 -1.60
C GLN A 758 28.06 -17.35 -3.11
N THR A 759 27.22 -16.66 -3.88
CA THR A 759 27.51 -16.35 -5.28
C THR A 759 28.68 -15.38 -5.35
N SER A 760 29.90 -15.91 -5.28
CA SER A 760 31.12 -15.22 -5.73
C SER A 760 30.90 -14.80 -7.18
N PHE A 761 30.58 -13.53 -7.42
CA PHE A 761 30.39 -13.01 -8.77
C PHE A 761 31.68 -13.23 -9.57
N ALA A 762 31.63 -14.12 -10.56
CA ALA A 762 32.77 -14.47 -11.37
C ALA A 762 33.34 -13.22 -12.06
N SER A 763 34.66 -13.17 -12.27
CA SER A 763 35.28 -12.11 -13.07
C SER A 763 34.60 -12.00 -14.44
N LEU A 764 34.35 -10.77 -14.90
CA LEU A 764 33.81 -10.47 -16.23
C LEU A 764 34.90 -9.92 -17.18
N PRO A 765 35.88 -10.72 -17.67
CA PRO A 765 36.91 -10.22 -18.58
C PRO A 765 36.37 -9.50 -19.82
N SER A 766 35.16 -9.86 -20.26
CA SER A 766 34.52 -9.28 -21.43
C SER A 766 34.02 -7.85 -21.22
N THR A 767 33.64 -7.46 -19.99
CA THR A 767 33.21 -6.08 -19.70
C THR A 767 34.38 -5.10 -19.75
N LEU A 768 35.59 -5.56 -19.45
CA LEU A 768 36.82 -4.76 -19.64
C LEU A 768 37.04 -4.43 -21.12
N LEU A 769 36.85 -5.40 -22.01
CA LEU A 769 36.96 -5.21 -23.46
C LEU A 769 35.86 -4.28 -23.98
N GLU A 770 34.65 -4.38 -23.43
CA GLU A 770 33.53 -3.48 -23.74
C GLU A 770 33.88 -2.03 -23.42
N VAL A 771 34.28 -1.71 -22.19
CA VAL A 771 34.61 -0.32 -21.83
C VAL A 771 35.82 0.22 -22.59
N ASP A 772 36.82 -0.62 -22.88
CA ASP A 772 37.96 -0.23 -23.73
C ASP A 772 37.55 0.11 -25.16
N SER A 773 36.65 -0.70 -25.73
CA SER A 773 36.14 -0.49 -27.09
C SER A 773 35.26 0.76 -27.18
N ILE A 774 34.50 1.08 -26.13
CA ILE A 774 33.70 2.30 -26.05
C ILE A 774 34.62 3.52 -25.90
N ALA A 775 35.56 3.48 -24.96
CA ALA A 775 36.47 4.58 -24.64
C ALA A 775 37.31 5.04 -25.84
N ALA A 776 37.67 4.11 -26.74
CA ALA A 776 38.42 4.41 -27.96
C ALA A 776 37.72 5.40 -28.91
N ASN A 777 36.40 5.62 -28.76
CA ASN A 777 35.65 6.55 -29.60
C ASN A 777 35.64 7.99 -29.05
N PHE A 778 36.13 8.22 -27.82
CA PHE A 778 35.99 9.49 -27.11
C PHE A 778 37.33 10.19 -26.86
N SER A 779 37.30 11.52 -26.82
CA SER A 779 38.50 12.34 -26.64
C SER A 779 38.87 12.58 -25.18
N THR A 780 37.85 12.67 -24.31
CA THR A 780 37.99 12.88 -22.87
C THR A 780 37.22 11.80 -22.11
N THR A 781 37.95 10.86 -21.53
CA THR A 781 37.37 9.69 -20.86
C THR A 781 37.93 9.49 -19.47
N ARG A 782 37.07 8.96 -18.59
CA ARG A 782 37.44 8.40 -17.30
C ARG A 782 37.04 6.93 -17.27
N LEU A 783 38.00 6.05 -17.03
CA LEU A 783 37.76 4.61 -16.93
C LEU A 783 38.00 4.14 -15.49
N LEU A 784 37.03 3.41 -14.96
CA LEU A 784 37.17 2.64 -13.73
C LEU A 784 37.07 1.16 -14.07
N LYS A 785 38.01 0.35 -13.56
CA LYS A 785 38.10 -1.07 -13.89
C LYS A 785 38.38 -1.91 -12.66
N ASN A 786 37.83 -3.12 -12.65
CA ASN A 786 38.03 -4.11 -11.59
C ASN A 786 37.80 -3.49 -10.21
N GLU A 787 38.77 -3.65 -9.32
CA GLU A 787 38.78 -3.20 -7.93
C GLU A 787 38.66 -1.68 -7.73
N ASP A 788 38.81 -0.87 -8.78
CA ASP A 788 38.62 0.60 -8.71
C ASP A 788 37.17 1.02 -8.97
N VAL A 789 36.29 0.07 -9.36
CA VAL A 789 34.85 0.31 -9.52
C VAL A 789 34.18 0.16 -8.17
N THR A 790 34.40 1.11 -7.28
CA THR A 790 33.79 1.12 -5.95
C THR A 790 32.79 2.27 -5.81
N GLU A 791 31.86 2.15 -4.87
CA GLU A 791 30.85 3.17 -4.63
C GLU A 791 31.47 4.47 -4.12
N ALA A 792 32.39 4.38 -3.17
CA ALA A 792 33.13 5.53 -2.68
C ALA A 792 33.88 6.27 -3.81
N THR A 793 34.48 5.51 -4.73
CA THR A 793 35.20 6.09 -5.88
C THR A 793 34.24 6.82 -6.82
N LEU A 794 33.09 6.20 -7.15
CA LEU A 794 32.07 6.81 -8.00
C LEU A 794 31.51 8.09 -7.38
N LYS A 795 31.13 8.06 -6.08
CA LYS A 795 30.56 9.20 -5.35
C LYS A 795 31.59 10.32 -5.09
N SER A 796 32.89 10.04 -5.19
CA SER A 796 33.96 11.06 -5.08
C SER A 796 34.05 12.00 -6.29
N PHE A 797 33.52 11.57 -7.45
CA PHE A 797 33.50 12.41 -8.64
C PHE A 797 32.30 13.36 -8.64
N ASP A 798 32.51 14.55 -9.19
CA ASP A 798 31.38 15.37 -9.65
C ASP A 798 30.81 14.73 -10.92
N LEU A 799 29.79 13.89 -10.76
CA LEU A 799 29.17 13.15 -11.87
C LEU A 799 28.46 14.07 -12.87
N SER A 800 28.15 15.32 -12.49
CA SER A 800 27.51 16.29 -13.39
C SER A 800 28.43 16.77 -14.51
N GLN A 801 29.74 16.47 -14.42
CA GLN A 801 30.72 16.81 -15.44
C GLN A 801 30.78 15.83 -16.62
N PHE A 802 30.10 14.68 -16.55
CA PHE A 802 30.13 13.63 -17.55
C PHE A 802 28.85 13.64 -18.39
N ARG A 803 29.02 13.64 -19.72
CA ARG A 803 27.88 13.58 -20.65
C ARG A 803 27.31 12.18 -20.79
N TYR A 804 28.19 11.17 -20.84
CA TYR A 804 27.83 9.77 -20.98
C TYR A 804 28.37 8.97 -19.81
N ILE A 805 27.53 8.11 -19.23
CA ILE A 805 27.94 7.22 -18.14
C ILE A 805 27.56 5.79 -18.53
N HIS A 806 28.54 4.89 -18.52
CA HIS A 806 28.35 3.49 -18.90
C HIS A 806 28.74 2.57 -17.74
N PHE A 807 27.77 1.77 -17.27
CA PHE A 807 27.96 0.76 -16.24
C PHE A 807 27.95 -0.64 -16.85
N ALA A 808 29.11 -1.28 -16.91
CA ALA A 808 29.27 -2.70 -17.24
C ALA A 808 29.56 -3.49 -15.96
N THR A 809 28.52 -3.67 -15.14
CA THR A 809 28.57 -4.29 -13.81
C THR A 809 27.48 -5.36 -13.67
N HIS A 810 27.31 -5.95 -12.49
CA HIS A 810 26.09 -6.72 -12.18
C HIS A 810 25.00 -5.78 -11.65
N ALA A 811 23.75 -6.23 -11.76
CA ALA A 811 22.59 -5.59 -11.15
C ALA A 811 21.78 -6.63 -10.40
N GLU A 812 21.12 -6.20 -9.34
CA GLU A 812 20.17 -7.00 -8.57
C GLU A 812 18.83 -6.25 -8.56
N ILE A 813 17.76 -6.98 -8.85
CA ILE A 813 16.40 -6.45 -8.88
C ILE A 813 15.62 -7.11 -7.75
N ASP A 814 15.12 -6.31 -6.80
CA ASP A 814 14.28 -6.76 -5.71
C ASP A 814 12.82 -6.33 -5.98
N GLU A 815 11.97 -7.29 -6.37
CA GLU A 815 10.54 -7.05 -6.62
C GLU A 815 9.72 -6.88 -5.33
N ILE A 816 10.24 -7.31 -4.19
CA ILE A 816 9.61 -7.15 -2.88
C ILE A 816 9.87 -5.73 -2.37
N ASN A 817 11.15 -5.29 -2.41
CA ASN A 817 11.59 -3.95 -2.03
C ASN A 817 12.28 -3.24 -3.22
N PRO A 818 11.52 -2.60 -4.13
CA PRO A 818 12.09 -1.96 -5.32
C PRO A 818 13.19 -0.92 -5.05
N SER A 819 13.15 -0.23 -3.90
CA SER A 819 14.19 0.72 -3.48
C SER A 819 15.57 0.09 -3.24
N GLN A 820 15.62 -1.24 -3.05
CA GLN A 820 16.84 -2.01 -2.87
C GLN A 820 17.37 -2.64 -4.15
N SER A 821 16.69 -2.44 -5.28
CA SER A 821 17.29 -2.77 -6.56
C SER A 821 18.50 -1.86 -6.81
N GLY A 822 19.61 -2.39 -7.32
CA GLY A 822 20.85 -1.64 -7.41
C GLY A 822 21.91 -2.28 -8.30
N LEU A 823 23.04 -1.57 -8.44
CA LEU A 823 24.23 -2.04 -9.15
C LEU A 823 25.23 -2.60 -8.15
N MET A 824 25.76 -3.80 -8.41
CA MET A 824 26.81 -4.39 -7.59
C MET A 824 28.18 -3.88 -8.06
N LEU A 825 28.89 -3.21 -7.15
CA LEU A 825 30.22 -2.65 -7.36
C LEU A 825 31.27 -3.46 -6.57
N SER A 826 32.55 -3.19 -6.80
CA SER A 826 33.65 -3.85 -6.10
C SER A 826 33.80 -3.34 -4.66
N LYS A 827 33.99 -4.26 -3.70
CA LYS A 827 34.13 -3.95 -2.28
C LYS A 827 35.61 -3.92 -1.88
N LYS A 828 36.20 -2.72 -1.77
CA LYS A 828 37.48 -2.53 -1.06
C LYS A 828 37.17 -2.22 0.39
N MET A 829 37.16 -3.21 1.28
CA MET A 829 36.74 -3.06 2.69
C MET A 829 37.38 -1.84 3.39
N GLU A 830 38.67 -1.58 3.17
CA GLU A 830 39.34 -0.40 3.76
C GLU A 830 38.80 0.93 3.22
N VAL A 831 38.45 1.01 1.94
CA VAL A 831 37.95 2.24 1.29
C VAL A 831 36.47 2.44 1.59
N GLU A 832 35.65 1.41 1.38
CA GLU A 832 34.20 1.46 1.57
C GLU A 832 33.83 1.72 3.04
N SER A 833 34.53 1.07 3.99
CA SER A 833 34.31 1.29 5.43
C SER A 833 34.68 2.71 5.88
N LEU A 834 35.67 3.36 5.26
CA LEU A 834 36.03 4.76 5.57
C LEU A 834 34.92 5.75 5.19
N PHE A 835 34.13 5.44 4.16
CA PHE A 835 33.05 6.30 3.68
C PHE A 835 31.66 5.81 4.12
N GLY A 836 31.57 4.64 4.74
CA GLY A 836 30.31 4.01 5.16
C GLY A 836 29.48 3.62 3.94
N GLU A 837 30.13 2.97 2.98
CA GLU A 837 29.58 2.43 1.74
C GLU A 837 29.68 0.90 1.81
N ASP A 838 28.83 0.18 1.08
CA ASP A 838 28.72 -1.29 1.14
C ASP A 838 29.04 -1.99 -0.19
N GLY A 839 29.29 -1.22 -1.26
CA GLY A 839 29.53 -1.72 -2.61
C GLY A 839 28.24 -2.05 -3.37
N HIS A 840 27.07 -1.70 -2.84
CA HIS A 840 25.76 -1.90 -3.46
C HIS A 840 25.07 -0.56 -3.69
N LEU A 841 25.29 0.01 -4.88
CA LEU A 841 24.69 1.29 -5.27
C LEU A 841 23.19 1.11 -5.57
N ASN A 842 22.35 1.40 -4.59
CA ASN A 842 20.91 1.11 -4.64
C ASN A 842 20.07 2.23 -5.27
N SER A 843 18.79 1.96 -5.57
CA SER A 843 17.89 2.89 -6.26
C SER A 843 17.69 4.23 -5.53
N THR A 844 17.70 4.21 -4.20
CA THR A 844 17.56 5.43 -3.38
C THR A 844 18.81 6.29 -3.48
N GLU A 845 19.98 5.66 -3.46
CA GLU A 845 21.26 6.34 -3.60
C GLU A 845 21.47 6.88 -5.00
N ILE A 846 21.13 6.09 -6.03
CA ILE A 846 21.15 6.52 -7.43
C ILE A 846 20.28 7.77 -7.60
N SER A 847 19.06 7.78 -7.07
CA SER A 847 18.15 8.94 -7.13
C SER A 847 18.73 10.19 -6.46
N GLY A 848 19.64 10.01 -5.50
CA GLY A 848 20.34 11.08 -4.81
C GLY A 848 21.58 11.62 -5.54
N LEU A 849 22.04 10.95 -6.60
CA LEU A 849 23.17 11.41 -7.41
C LEU A 849 22.83 12.72 -8.14
N ARG A 850 23.88 13.48 -8.47
CA ARG A 850 23.75 14.71 -9.27
C ARG A 850 24.31 14.46 -10.67
N LEU A 851 23.43 14.07 -11.58
CA LEU A 851 23.77 13.85 -12.97
C LEU A 851 23.35 15.04 -13.83
N ASN A 852 24.09 15.19 -14.92
CA ASN A 852 23.76 16.04 -16.06
C ASN A 852 24.11 15.28 -17.34
N ALA A 853 23.72 14.00 -17.37
CA ALA A 853 24.10 13.05 -18.40
C ALA A 853 23.04 13.01 -19.51
N ASP A 854 23.48 13.04 -20.76
CA ASP A 854 22.61 12.83 -21.93
C ASP A 854 22.11 11.37 -21.99
N LEU A 855 22.96 10.44 -21.52
CA LEU A 855 22.69 9.00 -21.52
C LEU A 855 23.44 8.30 -20.39
N VAL A 856 22.70 7.49 -19.63
CA VAL A 856 23.23 6.45 -18.78
C VAL A 856 22.97 5.09 -19.44
N THR A 857 23.99 4.25 -19.62
CA THR A 857 23.85 2.89 -20.13
C THR A 857 24.08 1.88 -19.03
N LEU A 858 23.08 1.04 -18.76
CA LEU A 858 23.16 -0.06 -17.80
C LEU A 858 23.38 -1.38 -18.54
N SER A 859 24.64 -1.68 -18.84
CA SER A 859 25.10 -2.94 -19.43
C SER A 859 25.25 -4.02 -18.35
N ALA A 860 24.16 -4.28 -17.64
CA ALA A 860 24.05 -5.32 -16.61
C ALA A 860 22.80 -6.15 -16.87
N CYS A 861 22.73 -7.36 -16.32
CA CYS A 861 21.61 -8.29 -16.49
C CYS A 861 20.29 -7.71 -15.92
N GLN A 862 19.20 -7.79 -16.69
CA GLN A 862 17.82 -7.49 -16.25
C GLN A 862 17.60 -6.07 -15.66
N THR A 863 18.38 -5.07 -16.05
CA THR A 863 18.30 -3.71 -15.48
C THR A 863 17.03 -2.95 -15.85
N GLY A 864 16.31 -3.41 -16.87
CA GLY A 864 15.01 -2.90 -17.29
C GLY A 864 13.84 -3.67 -16.71
N MET A 865 14.07 -4.60 -15.78
CA MET A 865 13.05 -5.29 -15.01
C MET A 865 12.76 -4.56 -13.68
N GLY A 866 11.69 -4.95 -13.01
CA GLY A 866 11.27 -4.32 -11.76
C GLY A 866 9.88 -4.75 -11.32
N LYS A 867 9.39 -4.15 -10.23
CA LYS A 867 8.02 -4.40 -9.74
C LYS A 867 7.01 -3.61 -10.56
N LEU A 868 6.01 -4.29 -11.11
CA LEU A 868 4.88 -3.63 -11.75
C LEU A 868 3.89 -3.18 -10.66
N ILE A 869 3.68 -1.87 -10.53
CA ILE A 869 2.69 -1.29 -9.61
C ILE A 869 1.58 -0.63 -10.42
N ASN A 870 0.33 -0.92 -10.05
CA ASN A 870 -0.81 -0.28 -10.70
C ASN A 870 -0.73 1.24 -10.54
N GLY A 871 -0.95 1.97 -11.63
CA GLY A 871 -0.83 3.43 -11.67
C GLY A 871 0.60 4.00 -11.70
N GLU A 872 1.63 3.24 -11.32
CA GLU A 872 3.03 3.69 -11.37
C GLU A 872 3.83 3.08 -12.51
N GLY A 873 3.37 1.94 -13.06
CA GLY A 873 4.10 1.20 -14.06
C GLY A 873 5.25 0.40 -13.45
N LEU A 874 6.34 0.24 -14.21
CA LEU A 874 7.48 -0.56 -13.80
C LEU A 874 8.45 0.26 -12.92
N LEU A 875 8.53 -0.10 -11.63
CA LEU A 875 9.53 0.44 -10.72
C LEU A 875 10.86 -0.30 -10.90
N GLY A 876 11.78 0.31 -11.67
CA GLY A 876 13.13 -0.20 -11.90
C GLY A 876 14.19 0.91 -11.90
N LEU A 877 15.46 0.53 -12.13
CA LEU A 877 16.62 1.42 -12.04
C LEU A 877 16.57 2.63 -12.98
N GLN A 878 15.87 2.50 -14.11
CA GLN A 878 15.66 3.61 -15.05
C GLN A 878 15.04 4.84 -14.36
N ARG A 879 14.10 4.63 -13.42
CA ARG A 879 13.44 5.71 -12.68
C ARG A 879 14.45 6.49 -11.86
N SER A 880 15.29 5.78 -11.12
CA SER A 880 16.30 6.36 -10.25
C SER A 880 17.29 7.23 -11.02
N PHE A 881 17.75 6.78 -12.20
CA PHE A 881 18.68 7.56 -13.03
C PHE A 881 18.03 8.76 -13.72
N LEU A 882 16.75 8.69 -14.11
CA LEU A 882 16.01 9.85 -14.60
C LEU A 882 15.87 10.91 -13.49
N THR A 883 15.50 10.49 -12.27
CA THR A 883 15.43 11.36 -11.08
C THR A 883 16.78 11.99 -10.72
N ALA A 884 17.87 11.24 -10.88
CA ALA A 884 19.23 11.72 -10.66
C ALA A 884 19.66 12.81 -11.66
N GLY A 885 18.95 12.96 -12.78
CA GLY A 885 19.20 13.98 -13.81
C GLY A 885 19.78 13.45 -15.12
N SER A 886 19.65 12.15 -15.41
CA SER A 886 19.91 11.63 -16.76
C SER A 886 18.74 11.98 -17.69
N SER A 887 19.04 12.45 -18.91
CA SER A 887 18.00 12.66 -19.92
C SER A 887 17.45 11.33 -20.46
N SER A 888 18.30 10.31 -20.63
CA SER A 888 17.84 8.96 -21.03
C SER A 888 18.63 7.87 -20.32
N VAL A 889 18.02 6.70 -20.25
CA VAL A 889 18.62 5.50 -19.66
C VAL A 889 18.42 4.35 -20.64
N MET A 890 19.52 3.66 -20.98
CA MET A 890 19.47 2.41 -21.70
C MET A 890 19.54 1.25 -20.71
N VAL A 891 18.58 0.34 -20.78
CA VAL A 891 18.44 -0.79 -19.86
C VAL A 891 18.25 -2.11 -20.61
N SER A 892 18.50 -3.24 -19.95
CA SER A 892 18.36 -4.58 -20.51
C SER A 892 17.12 -5.32 -19.96
N LEU A 893 16.34 -5.96 -20.83
CA LEU A 893 15.12 -6.69 -20.45
C LEU A 893 15.37 -8.14 -19.98
N TRP A 894 16.56 -8.68 -20.20
CA TRP A 894 16.98 -10.03 -19.78
C TRP A 894 18.50 -10.13 -19.60
N ASN A 895 18.99 -11.31 -19.19
CA ASN A 895 20.42 -11.57 -19.04
C ASN A 895 21.12 -11.47 -20.39
N ILE A 896 22.15 -10.63 -20.47
CA ILE A 896 22.87 -10.32 -21.70
C ILE A 896 24.10 -11.22 -21.86
N PHE A 897 24.46 -11.54 -23.11
CA PHE A 897 25.65 -12.34 -23.40
C PHE A 897 26.86 -11.42 -23.59
N ASP A 898 27.91 -11.64 -22.79
CA ASP A 898 29.16 -10.88 -22.75
C ASP A 898 29.73 -10.47 -24.12
N ARG A 899 29.95 -11.43 -25.03
CA ARG A 899 30.62 -11.15 -26.32
C ARG A 899 29.73 -10.37 -27.28
N SER A 900 28.44 -10.70 -27.38
CA SER A 900 27.53 -9.98 -28.28
C SER A 900 27.29 -8.56 -27.78
N THR A 901 27.26 -8.35 -26.46
CA THR A 901 27.08 -7.03 -25.85
C THR A 901 28.26 -6.11 -26.15
N SER A 902 29.50 -6.59 -26.00
CA SER A 902 30.70 -5.78 -26.32
C SER A 902 30.69 -5.30 -27.78
N VAL A 903 30.31 -6.17 -28.73
CA VAL A 903 30.16 -5.81 -30.15
C VAL A 903 29.03 -4.81 -30.37
N PHE A 904 27.88 -5.04 -29.74
CA PHE A 904 26.71 -4.17 -29.83
C PHE A 904 27.01 -2.76 -29.29
N MET A 905 27.61 -2.65 -28.10
CA MET A 905 27.92 -1.38 -27.46
C MET A 905 28.98 -0.60 -28.21
N SER A 906 29.99 -1.27 -28.77
CA SER A 906 30.97 -0.62 -29.64
C SER A 906 30.31 0.01 -30.87
N LYS A 907 29.38 -0.70 -31.53
CA LYS A 907 28.62 -0.18 -32.66
C LYS A 907 27.71 0.98 -32.25
N PHE A 908 26.99 0.82 -31.14
CA PHE A 908 26.09 1.83 -30.59
C PHE A 908 26.81 3.16 -30.32
N TYR A 909 27.87 3.14 -29.52
CA TYR A 909 28.60 4.38 -29.16
C TYR A 909 29.27 5.05 -30.36
N LYS A 910 29.71 4.27 -31.35
CA LYS A 910 30.19 4.83 -32.62
C LYS A 910 29.07 5.59 -33.35
N SER A 911 27.90 4.97 -33.51
CA SER A 911 26.75 5.63 -34.15
C SER A 911 26.21 6.82 -33.35
N VAL A 912 26.30 6.79 -32.01
CA VAL A 912 25.94 7.92 -31.14
C VAL A 912 26.77 9.16 -31.50
N LEU A 913 28.08 8.99 -31.69
CA LEU A 913 28.98 10.08 -32.03
C LEU A 913 28.78 10.58 -33.46
N GLU A 914 28.58 9.67 -34.41
CA GLU A 914 28.29 10.01 -35.82
C GLU A 914 27.01 10.86 -35.93
N HIS A 915 25.88 10.37 -35.40
CA HIS A 915 24.61 11.12 -35.49
C HIS A 915 24.53 12.36 -34.62
N LYS A 916 25.29 12.43 -33.51
CA LYS A 916 25.38 13.65 -32.70
C LYS A 916 25.90 14.83 -33.51
N GLU A 917 26.91 14.62 -34.35
CA GLU A 917 27.44 15.67 -35.21
C GLU A 917 26.42 16.12 -36.27
N GLU A 918 25.63 15.18 -36.79
CA GLU A 918 24.58 15.43 -37.78
C GLU A 918 23.37 16.18 -37.19
N ASP A 919 22.78 15.66 -36.11
CA ASP A 919 21.56 16.19 -35.50
C ASP A 919 21.82 17.39 -34.59
N TYR A 920 23.03 17.52 -34.05
CA TYR A 920 23.40 18.57 -33.10
C TYR A 920 24.77 19.18 -33.39
N GLY A 921 25.00 19.52 -34.65
CA GLY A 921 26.14 20.32 -35.09
C GLY A 921 26.15 21.75 -34.52
N ILE A 922 27.14 22.54 -34.93
CA ILE A 922 27.43 23.89 -34.41
C ILE A 922 26.20 24.82 -34.44
N TRP A 923 25.32 24.67 -35.42
CA TRP A 923 24.15 25.53 -35.55
C TRP A 923 23.10 25.29 -34.46
N ASN A 924 22.71 24.03 -34.24
CA ASN A 924 21.76 23.68 -33.18
C ASN A 924 22.35 23.93 -31.79
N GLN A 925 23.67 23.75 -31.62
CA GLN A 925 24.38 24.18 -30.41
C GLN A 925 24.25 25.69 -30.17
N SER A 926 24.32 26.50 -31.22
CA SER A 926 24.18 27.95 -31.12
C SER A 926 22.76 28.37 -30.76
N LEU A 927 21.74 27.66 -31.29
CA LEU A 927 20.34 27.88 -30.94
C LEU A 927 20.03 27.50 -29.49
N ASP A 928 20.60 26.41 -29.00
CA ASP A 928 20.43 25.93 -27.63
C ASP A 928 21.02 26.90 -26.61
N LEU A 929 22.20 27.48 -26.90
CA LEU A 929 22.83 28.51 -26.08
C LEU A 929 21.96 29.76 -25.85
N VAL A 930 21.03 30.04 -26.77
CA VAL A 930 20.09 31.18 -26.66
C VAL A 930 18.66 30.74 -26.30
N GLY A 931 18.47 29.46 -25.94
CA GLY A 931 17.18 28.91 -25.53
C GLY A 931 16.14 28.80 -26.65
N LEU A 932 16.59 28.75 -27.91
CA LEU A 932 15.71 28.68 -29.10
C LEU A 932 15.74 27.30 -29.78
N TYR A 933 16.46 26.33 -29.23
CA TYR A 933 16.48 24.97 -29.76
C TYR A 933 15.38 24.14 -29.09
N GLU A 934 14.41 23.72 -29.87
CA GLU A 934 13.42 22.73 -29.45
C GLU A 934 14.02 21.33 -29.66
N HIS A 935 14.13 20.57 -28.58
CA HIS A 935 14.64 19.21 -28.64
C HIS A 935 13.56 18.27 -29.19
N PRO A 936 13.81 17.56 -30.31
CA PRO A 936 12.84 16.60 -30.82
C PRO A 936 12.68 15.44 -29.82
N MET A 937 11.47 14.89 -29.72
CA MET A 937 11.20 13.70 -28.88
C MET A 937 12.03 12.48 -29.31
N PHE A 938 12.42 12.45 -30.59
CA PHE A 938 13.25 11.42 -31.19
C PHE A 938 14.60 12.00 -31.64
N ASP A 939 15.68 11.60 -30.96
CA ASP A 939 17.01 12.17 -31.19
C ASP A 939 18.05 11.14 -31.69
N TYR A 940 19.28 11.60 -31.83
CA TYR A 940 20.43 10.85 -32.30
C TYR A 940 20.70 9.54 -31.51
N LYS A 941 20.31 9.46 -30.23
CA LYS A 941 20.55 8.24 -29.41
C LYS A 941 19.68 7.09 -29.88
N ALA A 942 18.43 7.38 -30.25
CA ALA A 942 17.51 6.35 -30.72
C ALA A 942 17.84 5.88 -32.15
N LYS A 943 18.32 6.79 -33.01
CA LYS A 943 18.92 6.44 -34.32
C LYS A 943 20.13 5.52 -34.15
N ALA A 944 21.05 5.89 -33.26
CA ALA A 944 22.23 5.08 -32.98
C ALA A 944 21.90 3.69 -32.41
N LEU A 945 20.87 3.59 -31.57
CA LEU A 945 20.40 2.29 -31.07
C LEU A 945 19.88 1.41 -32.20
N ARG A 946 19.12 1.98 -33.13
CA ARG A 946 18.64 1.25 -34.31
C ARG A 946 19.79 0.78 -35.19
N ASP A 947 20.76 1.62 -35.49
CA ASP A 947 21.93 1.24 -36.31
C ASP A 947 22.71 0.09 -35.69
N ALA A 948 22.91 0.12 -34.37
CA ALA A 948 23.52 -0.99 -33.65
C ALA A 948 22.68 -2.29 -33.77
N LYS A 949 21.36 -2.20 -33.61
CA LYS A 949 20.45 -3.36 -33.75
C LYS A 949 20.46 -3.92 -35.18
N LEU A 950 20.38 -3.07 -36.21
CA LEU A 950 20.44 -3.49 -37.61
C LEU A 950 21.78 -4.15 -37.95
N ALA A 951 22.87 -3.57 -37.48
CA ALA A 951 24.19 -4.15 -37.67
C ALA A 951 24.38 -5.50 -36.95
N MET A 952 23.62 -5.77 -35.88
CA MET A 952 23.56 -7.09 -35.24
C MET A 952 22.68 -8.06 -36.02
N ILE A 953 21.54 -7.63 -36.56
CA ILE A 953 20.68 -8.45 -37.44
C ILE A 953 21.47 -8.96 -38.65
N ASP A 954 22.35 -8.14 -39.21
CA ASP A 954 23.22 -8.54 -40.34
C ASP A 954 24.48 -9.35 -39.90
N HIS A 955 24.70 -9.52 -38.59
CA HIS A 955 25.90 -10.19 -38.07
C HIS A 955 25.82 -11.72 -38.19
N PRO A 956 26.86 -12.41 -38.69
CA PRO A 956 26.81 -13.85 -38.97
C PRO A 956 26.58 -14.74 -37.73
N TYR A 957 26.92 -14.24 -36.53
CA TYR A 957 26.80 -15.01 -35.28
C TYR A 957 25.78 -14.45 -34.28
N TYR A 958 25.34 -13.20 -34.46
CA TYR A 958 24.56 -12.47 -33.44
C TYR A 958 23.27 -11.87 -34.02
N ASN A 959 22.75 -12.44 -35.11
CA ASN A 959 21.56 -12.00 -35.82
C ASN A 959 20.24 -12.28 -35.08
N LYS A 960 20.23 -13.20 -34.12
CA LYS A 960 19.02 -13.54 -33.35
C LYS A 960 18.64 -12.43 -32.36
N PRO A 961 17.33 -12.16 -32.15
CA PRO A 961 16.83 -11.13 -31.22
C PRO A 961 17.42 -11.17 -29.83
N VAL A 962 17.73 -12.36 -29.29
CA VAL A 962 18.31 -12.52 -27.96
C VAL A 962 19.58 -11.68 -27.74
N HIS A 963 20.32 -11.36 -28.80
CA HIS A 963 21.58 -10.61 -28.73
C HIS A 963 21.44 -9.08 -28.86
N TRP A 964 20.33 -8.57 -29.40
CA TRP A 964 20.18 -7.15 -29.75
C TRP A 964 18.87 -6.51 -29.26
N ALA A 965 17.83 -7.32 -29.03
CA ALA A 965 16.56 -6.86 -28.48
C ALA A 965 16.50 -6.64 -26.96
N PRO A 966 17.45 -7.07 -26.09
CA PRO A 966 17.33 -6.80 -24.67
C PRO A 966 17.44 -5.31 -24.36
N PHE A 967 18.21 -4.55 -25.14
CA PHE A 967 18.49 -3.14 -24.86
C PHE A 967 17.38 -2.23 -25.37
N ILE A 968 16.75 -1.50 -24.47
CA ILE A 968 15.74 -0.48 -24.78
C ILE A 968 16.21 0.89 -24.26
N LEU A 969 15.79 1.96 -24.94
CA LEU A 969 16.10 3.35 -24.56
C LEU A 969 14.87 4.03 -23.96
N ILE A 970 14.99 4.50 -22.73
CA ILE A 970 13.92 5.14 -21.96
C ILE A 970 14.29 6.60 -21.69
N GLY A 971 13.41 7.56 -21.96
CA GLY A 971 13.58 8.97 -21.56
C GLY A 971 13.55 9.99 -22.71
N LYS A 972 14.31 11.09 -22.58
CA LYS A 972 14.42 12.21 -23.53
C LYS A 972 15.36 11.97 -24.70
#